data_AF-A0AAR5Q4A3-F1
#
_entry.id   AF-A0AAR5Q4A3-F1
#
_cell.length_a   1.000
_cell.length_b   1.000
_cell.length_c   1.000
_cell.angle_alpha   90.00
_cell.angle_beta   90.00
_cell.angle_gamma   90.00
#
_symmetry.space_group_name_H-M   'P 1'
#
loop_
_entity.id
_entity.type
_entity.pdbx_description
1 polymer ?
#
loop_
_entity_poly.entity_id
_entity_poly.type
_entity_poly.pdbx_seq_one_letter_code
_entity_poly.pdbx_strand_id
1 'polypeptide(L)'
;MSVFDKMDFPKKPNYEYTAEYFASKATDHNRDLAHCNNGDNIERNVEITNYLTTRKLVKTTKRLENKRRDYDDKRKKVQEQWEDLKTKESALRENFIRFNQFVKENQEKKERASLKITEQNQLKEERQRRMEELQQKCEEIEGTKAKMDINIGQYRIYELFLSQVVENEASMQSINDLLKRYEALIGARKELNDIQQRDMMKLEKAKSNLRHLADNSLNQIAAFNNRLERLQERYEKARNESAKWERIHQRIQAHTVQTVIDTVSIKKSALRMYLEICTRKKIKPVHVDCVEKQLLVVKKAIGEYEIINRRVREMADKAVKQSVEAKASSSSQATFRQPGRVVKLGFFCVKRQGEVMEELPRGASFSELLNIYLNRKENAGHRTFQPIEKYDMKLPSRHPYVNLGLSGESKKFIQMGHTSKLSNEAGPYRNLAGLQLRLLRNEKRLLSARRRMKLTKVQVNLAWRNLERQEKELRDSFLSFNQFCHENNEKRIRALKKLQEDTQLTQRRQTLIEELQLELSEMKHIAESMEANVKNHAIFQTFLDSVVEANQEFSNINDIIVRFLTLMEEKELLAGKQKENMLVLENAKTSMMKLIEEKNFVIMGLNNQIANLQARFENANIKALESEELVTQIKNHAVKQLGEIDSVKSSIWNVYVHMATSKKHPIKIKKEDVEEQMMYINRTLTELSKVNKLIKKKATKGKQ
;
A
#
# COMPACT_ATOMS: atom_id res chain seq x y z
N MET A 1 7.94 107.84 51.04
CA MET A 1 7.72 108.84 52.10
C MET A 1 7.63 110.22 51.43
N SER A 2 6.88 111.17 51.97
CA SER A 2 6.56 112.43 51.27
C SER A 2 7.51 113.59 51.62
N VAL A 3 7.41 114.69 50.86
CA VAL A 3 8.32 115.85 50.91
C VAL A 3 7.75 117.00 51.78
N PHE A 4 6.65 116.77 52.50
CA PHE A 4 5.83 117.85 53.09
C PHE A 4 6.40 118.57 54.33
N ASP A 5 7.49 118.11 54.93
CA ASP A 5 8.02 118.66 56.19
C ASP A 5 8.94 119.90 56.04
N LYS A 6 9.00 120.57 54.88
CA LYS A 6 9.98 121.65 54.61
C LYS A 6 9.51 122.79 53.69
N MET A 7 8.93 123.86 54.26
CA MET A 7 9.09 125.29 53.88
C MET A 7 8.17 126.22 54.73
N ASP A 8 8.55 127.48 54.95
CA ASP A 8 7.90 128.41 55.91
C ASP A 8 8.17 129.92 55.59
N PHE A 9 7.43 130.85 56.24
CA PHE A 9 7.57 132.33 56.30
C PHE A 9 7.19 133.20 55.06
N PRO A 10 7.00 134.56 55.16
CA PRO A 10 6.81 135.47 56.33
C PRO A 10 5.66 136.54 56.21
N LYS A 11 5.56 137.47 57.20
CA LYS A 11 4.93 138.85 57.25
C LYS A 11 3.57 138.96 57.98
N LYS A 12 3.15 140.09 58.60
CA LYS A 12 3.80 141.32 59.17
C LYS A 12 2.80 142.00 60.18
N PRO A 13 3.20 142.92 61.09
CA PRO A 13 2.29 143.52 62.09
C PRO A 13 1.38 144.67 61.57
N ASN A 14 0.21 144.84 62.19
CA ASN A 14 -0.90 145.68 61.68
C ASN A 14 -0.71 147.21 61.67
N TYR A 15 0.30 147.79 62.33
CA TYR A 15 0.35 149.24 62.56
C TYR A 15 0.66 150.09 61.31
N GLU A 16 1.33 149.51 60.30
CA GLU A 16 1.76 150.22 59.09
C GLU A 16 0.58 150.80 58.27
N TYR A 17 -0.62 150.22 58.37
CA TYR A 17 -1.82 150.68 57.63
C TYR A 17 -2.38 152.03 58.11
N THR A 18 -1.95 152.54 59.26
CA THR A 18 -2.53 153.78 59.83
C THR A 18 -2.14 155.05 59.08
N ALA A 19 -1.02 155.05 58.36
CA ALA A 19 -0.47 156.24 57.70
C ALA A 19 -1.30 156.71 56.48
N GLU A 20 -1.78 155.78 55.65
CA GLU A 20 -2.47 156.14 54.38
C GLU A 20 -3.84 156.78 54.61
N TYR A 21 -4.52 156.45 55.71
CA TYR A 21 -5.86 156.96 56.02
C TYR A 21 -5.89 158.48 56.22
N PHE A 22 -4.88 159.05 56.89
CA PHE A 22 -4.87 160.48 57.22
C PHE A 22 -4.56 161.37 56.01
N ALA A 23 -3.79 160.88 55.02
CA ALA A 23 -3.44 161.63 53.82
C ALA A 23 -4.67 162.07 53.00
N SER A 24 -5.76 161.28 53.02
CA SER A 24 -6.96 161.57 52.24
C SER A 24 -7.84 162.70 52.80
N LYS A 25 -7.67 163.13 54.06
CA LYS A 25 -8.63 164.03 54.73
C LYS A 25 -8.22 165.51 54.77
N ALA A 26 -7.01 165.85 54.31
CA ALA A 26 -6.44 167.18 54.45
C ALA A 26 -6.82 168.19 53.34
N THR A 27 -7.59 167.77 52.33
CA THR A 27 -7.86 168.59 51.12
C THR A 27 -9.27 169.17 51.02
N ASP A 28 -10.19 168.82 51.93
CA ASP A 28 -11.60 169.24 51.93
C ASP A 28 -11.86 170.69 52.40
N HIS A 29 -10.89 171.61 52.24
CA HIS A 29 -10.95 172.97 52.81
C HIS A 29 -10.94 174.11 51.77
N ASN A 30 -11.34 173.86 50.51
CA ASN A 30 -11.24 174.88 49.47
C ASN A 30 -12.25 174.75 48.30
N ARG A 31 -13.49 175.31 48.46
CA ARG A 31 -14.25 176.13 47.47
C ARG A 31 -15.74 176.35 47.81
N ASP A 32 -16.03 177.54 48.34
CA ASP A 32 -16.69 178.66 47.65
C ASP A 32 -17.85 178.48 46.64
N LEU A 33 -18.83 179.40 46.79
CA LEU A 33 -19.81 179.94 45.83
C LEU A 33 -20.92 178.99 45.31
N ALA A 34 -22.14 179.44 45.02
CA ALA A 34 -22.95 180.61 45.45
C ALA A 34 -24.41 180.26 45.08
N HIS A 35 -25.45 180.60 45.85
CA HIS A 35 -25.96 181.92 46.21
C HIS A 35 -26.34 182.83 45.02
N CYS A 36 -27.60 183.26 45.05
CA CYS A 36 -28.25 184.20 44.13
C CYS A 36 -27.85 185.67 44.40
N ASN A 37 -28.11 186.57 43.43
CA ASN A 37 -28.98 187.76 43.64
C ASN A 37 -29.11 188.73 42.45
N ASN A 38 -30.29 189.35 42.35
CA ASN A 38 -30.64 190.74 41.95
C ASN A 38 -30.26 191.29 40.56
N GLY A 39 -30.93 192.36 40.09
CA GLY A 39 -30.38 193.14 38.98
C GLY A 39 -31.19 194.27 38.30
N ASP A 40 -32.52 194.32 38.41
CA ASP A 40 -33.41 195.42 37.97
C ASP A 40 -33.37 195.91 36.49
N ASN A 41 -34.40 196.71 36.15
CA ASN A 41 -34.59 197.55 34.96
C ASN A 41 -34.78 196.90 33.56
N ILE A 42 -36.07 196.69 33.26
CA ILE A 42 -36.75 196.92 31.96
C ILE A 42 -36.07 196.40 30.68
N GLU A 43 -36.47 195.22 30.19
CA GLU A 43 -37.33 195.09 29.00
C GLU A 43 -37.80 193.64 28.78
N ARG A 44 -38.44 193.31 27.64
CA ARG A 44 -39.28 192.12 27.45
C ARG A 44 -38.51 190.83 27.12
N ASN A 45 -38.99 189.72 27.70
CA ASN A 45 -38.83 188.29 27.35
C ASN A 45 -37.90 187.44 28.26
N VAL A 46 -38.35 186.22 28.64
CA VAL A 46 -37.90 185.51 29.87
C VAL A 46 -37.52 184.03 29.69
N GLU A 47 -37.96 183.31 28.64
CA GLU A 47 -38.00 181.84 28.65
C GLU A 47 -36.64 181.10 28.52
N ILE A 48 -35.58 181.74 28.05
CA ILE A 48 -34.40 181.03 27.50
C ILE A 48 -33.40 180.49 28.55
N THR A 49 -33.30 181.10 29.73
CA THR A 49 -32.14 180.90 30.63
C THR A 49 -32.17 179.61 31.45
N ASN A 50 -33.34 179.05 31.75
CA ASN A 50 -33.48 178.02 32.80
C ASN A 50 -33.01 176.60 32.38
N TYR A 51 -32.82 176.35 31.08
CA TYR A 51 -32.46 175.04 30.54
C TYR A 51 -31.00 174.60 30.80
N LEU A 52 -30.08 175.53 31.05
CA LEU A 52 -28.63 175.25 31.02
C LEU A 52 -28.03 174.65 32.30
N THR A 53 -28.72 174.74 33.43
CA THR A 53 -28.19 174.33 34.75
C THR A 53 -28.33 172.83 35.00
N THR A 54 -29.52 172.28 34.79
CA THR A 54 -29.88 170.87 35.03
C THR A 54 -28.94 169.87 34.33
N ARG A 55 -28.49 170.20 33.11
CA ARG A 55 -27.60 169.37 32.28
C ARG A 55 -26.22 169.10 32.91
N LYS A 56 -25.77 169.90 33.89
CA LYS A 56 -24.47 169.69 34.55
C LYS A 56 -24.51 168.58 35.61
N LEU A 57 -25.59 168.50 36.41
CA LEU A 57 -25.66 167.62 37.59
C LEU A 57 -25.68 166.13 37.19
N VAL A 58 -26.38 165.79 36.11
CA VAL A 58 -26.46 164.41 35.56
C VAL A 58 -25.09 163.83 35.16
N LYS A 59 -24.06 164.66 34.93
CA LYS A 59 -22.71 164.18 34.56
C LYS A 59 -21.87 163.70 35.75
N THR A 60 -22.12 164.19 36.97
CA THR A 60 -21.25 163.87 38.12
C THR A 60 -21.63 162.56 38.79
N THR A 61 -22.94 162.33 39.02
CA THR A 61 -23.48 161.08 39.58
C THR A 61 -23.01 159.85 38.80
N LYS A 62 -23.15 159.91 37.47
CA LYS A 62 -22.77 158.85 36.51
C LYS A 62 -21.28 158.49 36.53
N ARG A 63 -20.41 159.31 37.15
CA ARG A 63 -18.96 159.05 37.29
C ARG A 63 -18.62 158.20 38.53
N LEU A 64 -19.44 158.25 39.59
CA LEU A 64 -19.23 157.48 40.82
C LEU A 64 -19.69 156.02 40.69
N GLU A 65 -20.79 155.77 39.98
CA GLU A 65 -21.30 154.42 39.69
C GLU A 65 -20.31 153.57 38.86
N ASN A 66 -19.44 154.21 38.08
CA ASN A 66 -18.39 153.51 37.34
C ASN A 66 -17.28 153.04 38.29
N LYS A 67 -16.77 153.92 39.16
CA LYS A 67 -15.72 153.56 40.14
C LYS A 67 -16.11 152.44 41.09
N ARG A 68 -17.40 152.26 41.42
CA ARG A 68 -17.84 151.13 42.26
C ARG A 68 -17.78 149.80 41.50
N ARG A 69 -18.22 149.77 40.24
CA ARG A 69 -18.09 148.59 39.35
C ARG A 69 -16.62 148.18 39.20
N ASP A 70 -15.72 149.14 38.95
CA ASP A 70 -14.28 148.91 38.79
C ASP A 70 -13.60 148.14 39.95
N TYR A 71 -14.16 148.17 41.17
CA TYR A 71 -13.62 147.46 42.33
C TYR A 71 -14.22 146.07 42.55
N ASP A 72 -15.54 145.91 42.41
CA ASP A 72 -16.14 144.57 42.54
C ASP A 72 -15.72 143.66 41.36
N ASP A 73 -15.48 144.23 40.17
CA ASP A 73 -14.91 143.50 39.03
C ASP A 73 -13.43 143.13 39.23
N LYS A 74 -12.68 143.85 40.06
CA LYS A 74 -11.33 143.42 40.50
C LYS A 74 -11.39 142.29 41.52
N ARG A 75 -12.34 142.34 42.46
CA ARG A 75 -12.46 141.32 43.52
C ARG A 75 -12.83 139.95 42.94
N LYS A 76 -13.76 139.92 41.98
CA LYS A 76 -14.13 138.71 41.23
C LYS A 76 -12.90 138.06 40.57
N LYS A 77 -12.09 138.83 39.84
CA LYS A 77 -10.87 138.36 39.16
C LYS A 77 -9.86 137.66 40.07
N VAL A 78 -9.74 138.08 41.34
CA VAL A 78 -8.82 137.41 42.29
C VAL A 78 -9.41 136.10 42.82
N GLN A 79 -10.73 136.04 43.03
CA GLN A 79 -11.41 134.79 43.40
C GLN A 79 -11.35 133.77 42.25
N GLU A 80 -11.62 134.22 41.01
CA GLU A 80 -11.47 133.45 39.77
C GLU A 80 -10.07 132.82 39.66
N GLN A 81 -9.01 133.60 39.93
CA GLN A 81 -7.63 133.11 39.91
C GLN A 81 -7.30 132.07 40.98
N TRP A 82 -7.89 132.17 42.18
CA TRP A 82 -7.63 131.20 43.25
C TRP A 82 -8.33 129.87 43.00
N GLU A 83 -9.56 129.91 42.48
CA GLU A 83 -10.31 128.70 42.09
C GLU A 83 -9.69 128.02 40.85
N ASP A 84 -9.18 128.80 39.89
CA ASP A 84 -8.38 128.33 38.74
C ASP A 84 -7.08 127.61 39.17
N LEU A 85 -6.38 128.08 40.20
CA LEU A 85 -5.21 127.36 40.75
C LEU A 85 -5.59 126.05 41.44
N LYS A 86 -6.65 126.05 42.26
CA LYS A 86 -7.08 124.86 43.02
C LYS A 86 -7.62 123.75 42.10
N THR A 87 -8.30 124.12 41.02
CA THR A 87 -8.75 123.18 39.98
C THR A 87 -7.57 122.61 39.21
N LYS A 88 -6.55 123.42 38.86
CA LYS A 88 -5.31 122.95 38.21
C LYS A 88 -4.52 121.94 39.05
N GLU A 89 -4.37 122.16 40.36
CA GLU A 89 -3.67 121.19 41.22
C GLU A 89 -4.44 119.86 41.30
N SER A 90 -5.76 119.93 41.44
CA SER A 90 -6.64 118.75 41.47
C SER A 90 -6.54 117.95 40.17
N ALA A 91 -6.59 118.64 39.02
CA ALA A 91 -6.41 118.05 37.70
C ALA A 91 -5.02 117.40 37.53
N LEU A 92 -3.95 117.99 38.06
CA LEU A 92 -2.61 117.37 38.05
C LEU A 92 -2.55 116.08 38.88
N ARG A 93 -3.15 116.07 40.08
CA ARG A 93 -3.23 114.84 40.91
C ARG A 93 -4.03 113.74 40.20
N GLU A 94 -5.16 114.08 39.60
CA GLU A 94 -5.92 113.14 38.75
C GLU A 94 -5.11 112.65 37.56
N ASN A 95 -4.40 113.52 36.84
CA ASN A 95 -3.57 113.14 35.70
C ASN A 95 -2.44 112.19 36.11
N PHE A 96 -1.83 112.35 37.29
CA PHE A 96 -0.86 111.37 37.82
C PHE A 96 -1.50 110.02 38.16
N ILE A 97 -2.73 109.99 38.70
CA ILE A 97 -3.45 108.74 38.96
C ILE A 97 -3.78 108.05 37.62
N ARG A 98 -4.36 108.79 36.66
CA ARG A 98 -4.68 108.32 35.30
C ARG A 98 -3.43 107.81 34.57
N PHE A 99 -2.29 108.48 34.69
CA PHE A 99 -1.03 108.04 34.08
C PHE A 99 -0.47 106.77 34.71
N ASN A 100 -0.43 106.67 36.04
CA ASN A 100 0.01 105.44 36.72
C ASN A 100 -0.90 104.25 36.40
N GLN A 101 -2.22 104.48 36.30
CA GLN A 101 -3.19 103.47 35.85
C GLN A 101 -2.92 103.04 34.40
N PHE A 102 -2.71 103.99 33.48
CA PHE A 102 -2.36 103.71 32.07
C PHE A 102 -1.06 102.91 31.93
N VAL A 103 -0.03 103.22 32.74
CA VAL A 103 1.24 102.46 32.75
C VAL A 103 1.00 101.01 33.22
N LYS A 104 0.25 100.80 34.31
CA LYS A 104 -0.11 99.46 34.79
C LYS A 104 -0.89 98.67 33.74
N GLU A 105 -1.96 99.25 33.20
CA GLU A 105 -2.76 98.60 32.17
C GLU A 105 -1.97 98.24 30.92
N ASN A 106 -1.00 99.06 30.52
CA ASN A 106 -0.16 98.76 29.36
C ASN A 106 0.86 97.66 29.64
N GLN A 107 1.38 97.58 30.87
CA GLN A 107 2.17 96.42 31.31
C GLN A 107 1.30 95.15 31.36
N GLU A 108 0.09 95.20 31.92
CA GLU A 108 -0.87 94.07 31.89
C GLU A 108 -1.30 93.67 30.47
N LYS A 109 -1.42 94.64 29.53
CA LYS A 109 -1.69 94.36 28.11
C LYS A 109 -0.49 93.66 27.47
N LYS A 110 0.75 94.07 27.78
CA LYS A 110 2.00 93.45 27.32
C LYS A 110 2.21 92.05 27.90
N GLU A 111 1.91 91.84 29.17
CA GLU A 111 1.96 90.53 29.84
C GLU A 111 0.92 89.56 29.26
N ARG A 112 -0.33 90.00 29.10
CA ARG A 112 -1.36 89.21 28.40
C ARG A 112 -1.01 88.92 26.93
N ALA A 113 -0.34 89.84 26.24
CA ALA A 113 0.13 89.60 24.87
C ALA A 113 1.27 88.57 24.83
N SER A 114 2.26 88.67 25.72
CA SER A 114 3.36 87.70 25.79
C SER A 114 2.90 86.31 26.21
N LEU A 115 1.99 86.19 27.19
CA LEU A 115 1.37 84.92 27.56
C LEU A 115 0.64 84.27 26.38
N LYS A 116 -0.20 85.02 25.66
CA LYS A 116 -0.87 84.54 24.44
C LYS A 116 0.12 84.13 23.34
N ILE A 117 1.23 84.85 23.18
CA ILE A 117 2.28 84.46 22.22
C ILE A 117 2.93 83.13 22.64
N THR A 118 3.22 82.91 23.92
CA THR A 118 3.75 81.62 24.40
C THR A 118 2.74 80.48 24.24
N GLU A 119 1.46 80.70 24.56
CA GLU A 119 0.38 79.72 24.36
C GLU A 119 0.23 79.34 22.88
N GLN A 120 0.21 80.32 21.97
CA GLN A 120 0.08 80.07 20.53
C GLN A 120 1.33 79.39 19.95
N ASN A 121 2.53 79.70 20.44
CA ASN A 121 3.76 79.01 20.04
C ASN A 121 3.75 77.54 20.50
N GLN A 122 3.38 77.26 21.75
CA GLN A 122 3.23 75.89 22.25
C GLN A 122 2.19 75.09 21.45
N LEU A 123 1.03 75.69 21.16
CA LEU A 123 0.00 75.07 20.30
C LEU A 123 0.48 74.85 18.87
N LYS A 124 1.34 75.72 18.33
CA LYS A 124 2.00 75.54 17.03
C LYS A 124 2.99 74.37 17.07
N GLU A 125 3.83 74.28 18.10
CA GLU A 125 4.82 73.20 18.28
C GLU A 125 4.17 71.83 18.52
N GLU A 126 3.01 71.78 19.20
CA GLU A 126 2.21 70.56 19.28
C GLU A 126 1.61 70.17 17.92
N ARG A 127 1.05 71.12 17.18
CA ARG A 127 0.47 70.86 15.86
C ARG A 127 1.53 70.45 14.85
N GLN A 128 2.72 71.04 14.92
CA GLN A 128 3.87 70.70 14.09
C GLN A 128 4.33 69.25 14.36
N ARG A 129 4.54 68.88 15.63
CA ARG A 129 4.89 67.49 15.99
C ARG A 129 3.81 66.49 15.56
N ARG A 130 2.52 66.81 15.75
CA ARG A 130 1.41 65.96 15.26
C ARG A 130 1.38 65.85 13.73
N MET A 131 1.78 66.89 13.00
CA MET A 131 1.91 66.87 11.54
C MET A 131 3.06 65.96 11.10
N GLU A 132 4.22 66.08 11.73
CA GLU A 132 5.41 65.25 11.48
C GLU A 132 5.14 63.77 11.82
N GLU A 133 4.52 63.49 12.97
CA GLU A 133 4.08 62.15 13.37
C GLU A 133 3.08 61.54 12.37
N LEU A 134 2.16 62.33 11.83
CA LEU A 134 1.19 61.86 10.84
C LEU A 134 1.84 61.66 9.47
N GLN A 135 2.77 62.54 9.07
CA GLN A 135 3.52 62.40 7.83
C GLN A 135 4.38 61.12 7.85
N GLN A 136 5.12 60.85 8.94
CA GLN A 136 5.87 59.61 9.09
C GLN A 136 4.95 58.38 8.97
N LYS A 137 3.76 58.41 9.61
CA LYS A 137 2.78 57.31 9.49
C LYS A 137 2.25 57.15 8.07
N CYS A 138 2.07 58.23 7.32
CA CYS A 138 1.75 58.17 5.89
C CYS A 138 2.89 57.54 5.08
N GLU A 139 4.14 57.96 5.29
CA GLU A 139 5.32 57.40 4.62
C GLU A 139 5.52 55.89 4.92
N GLU A 140 5.25 55.46 6.16
CA GLU A 140 5.26 54.04 6.56
C GLU A 140 4.13 53.23 5.91
N ILE A 141 2.93 53.81 5.80
CA ILE A 141 1.77 53.19 5.12
C ILE A 141 1.99 53.12 3.60
N GLU A 142 2.55 54.16 2.98
CA GLU A 142 2.91 54.16 1.57
C GLU A 142 4.05 53.16 1.28
N GLY A 143 5.07 53.10 2.16
CA GLY A 143 6.17 52.15 2.06
C GLY A 143 5.77 50.69 2.30
N THR A 144 4.70 50.42 3.05
CA THR A 144 4.11 49.07 3.19
C THR A 144 3.16 48.76 2.04
N LYS A 145 2.34 49.71 1.60
CA LYS A 145 1.50 49.59 0.40
C LYS A 145 2.34 49.27 -0.84
N ALA A 146 3.43 50.00 -1.09
CA ALA A 146 4.30 49.74 -2.24
C ALA A 146 4.88 48.31 -2.25
N LYS A 147 5.21 47.75 -1.07
CA LYS A 147 5.64 46.35 -0.93
C LYS A 147 4.49 45.37 -1.21
N MET A 148 3.27 45.69 -0.78
CA MET A 148 2.07 44.90 -1.11
C MET A 148 1.75 44.96 -2.61
N ASP A 149 1.80 46.14 -3.24
CA ASP A 149 1.56 46.34 -4.67
C ASP A 149 2.59 45.55 -5.51
N ILE A 150 3.88 45.54 -5.12
CA ILE A 150 4.92 44.69 -5.74
C ILE A 150 4.61 43.19 -5.58
N ASN A 151 4.26 42.75 -4.36
CA ASN A 151 3.92 41.35 -4.12
C ASN A 151 2.67 40.92 -4.89
N ILE A 152 1.63 41.76 -4.95
CA ILE A 152 0.43 41.53 -5.75
C ILE A 152 0.81 41.40 -7.23
N GLY A 153 1.70 42.27 -7.74
CA GLY A 153 2.23 42.15 -9.10
C GLY A 153 2.93 40.82 -9.37
N GLN A 154 3.72 40.30 -8.42
CA GLN A 154 4.35 38.98 -8.52
C GLN A 154 3.31 37.84 -8.51
N TYR A 155 2.32 37.90 -7.60
CA TYR A 155 1.31 36.85 -7.48
C TYR A 155 0.24 36.88 -8.59
N ARG A 156 0.05 38.03 -9.25
CA ARG A 156 -0.91 38.20 -10.36
C ARG A 156 -0.65 37.25 -11.53
N ILE A 157 0.61 36.86 -11.76
CA ILE A 157 0.99 35.89 -12.80
C ILE A 157 0.34 34.53 -12.50
N TYR A 158 0.42 34.06 -11.25
CA TYR A 158 -0.21 32.81 -10.83
C TYR A 158 -1.75 32.92 -10.77
N GLU A 159 -2.30 34.07 -10.39
CA GLU A 159 -3.75 34.30 -10.42
C GLU A 159 -4.31 34.20 -11.86
N LEU A 160 -3.64 34.81 -12.83
CA LEU A 160 -4.01 34.74 -14.25
C LEU A 160 -3.86 33.31 -14.78
N PHE A 161 -2.76 32.63 -14.48
CA PHE A 161 -2.55 31.22 -14.85
C PHE A 161 -3.64 30.30 -14.26
N LEU A 162 -3.98 30.45 -12.98
CA LEU A 162 -5.03 29.66 -12.33
C LEU A 162 -6.43 29.99 -12.87
N SER A 163 -6.68 31.24 -13.27
CA SER A 163 -7.90 31.63 -13.98
C SER A 163 -7.99 30.92 -15.34
N GLN A 164 -6.92 30.97 -16.13
CA GLN A 164 -6.81 30.31 -17.44
C GLN A 164 -6.95 28.78 -17.33
N VAL A 165 -6.41 28.15 -16.28
CA VAL A 165 -6.61 26.71 -16.02
C VAL A 165 -8.08 26.39 -15.74
N VAL A 166 -8.79 27.23 -14.98
CA VAL A 166 -10.22 27.05 -14.68
C VAL A 166 -11.10 27.32 -15.91
N GLU A 167 -10.75 28.30 -16.75
CA GLU A 167 -11.45 28.58 -18.02
C GLU A 167 -11.32 27.42 -19.03
N ASN A 168 -10.19 26.70 -19.02
CA ASN A 168 -9.96 25.54 -19.88
C ASN A 168 -10.54 24.23 -19.30
N GLU A 169 -10.42 23.97 -17.99
CA GLU A 169 -10.94 22.75 -17.36
C GLU A 169 -12.40 22.94 -16.89
N ALA A 170 -13.35 22.88 -17.82
CA ALA A 170 -14.80 23.08 -17.63
C ALA A 170 -15.50 22.19 -16.57
N SER A 171 -14.77 21.34 -15.85
CA SER A 171 -15.23 20.65 -14.63
C SER A 171 -15.17 21.52 -13.37
N MET A 172 -14.54 22.70 -13.44
CA MET A 172 -14.36 23.63 -12.32
C MET A 172 -15.01 24.98 -12.59
N GLN A 173 -15.51 25.63 -11.53
CA GLN A 173 -16.16 26.94 -11.62
C GLN A 173 -15.38 28.04 -10.90
N SER A 174 -14.32 27.68 -10.15
CA SER A 174 -13.50 28.63 -9.39
C SER A 174 -12.10 28.08 -9.14
N ILE A 175 -11.13 28.98 -9.00
CA ILE A 175 -9.78 28.66 -8.49
C ILE A 175 -9.87 27.96 -7.13
N ASN A 176 -10.87 28.29 -6.30
CA ASN A 176 -11.10 27.60 -5.03
C ASN A 176 -11.48 26.12 -5.20
N ASP A 177 -12.06 25.70 -6.32
CA ASP A 177 -12.41 24.29 -6.55
C ASP A 177 -11.21 23.50 -7.07
N LEU A 178 -10.35 24.15 -7.87
CA LEU A 178 -9.01 23.65 -8.22
C LEU A 178 -8.16 23.42 -6.96
N LEU A 179 -8.14 24.40 -6.04
CA LEU A 179 -7.43 24.28 -4.77
C LEU A 179 -8.02 23.17 -3.89
N LYS A 180 -9.34 23.05 -3.73
CA LYS A 180 -9.97 21.93 -2.99
C LYS A 180 -9.63 20.57 -3.61
N ARG A 181 -9.65 20.44 -4.94
CA ARG A 181 -9.29 19.19 -5.63
C ARG A 181 -7.81 18.85 -5.43
N TYR A 182 -6.94 19.86 -5.44
CA TYR A 182 -5.52 19.72 -5.13
C TYR A 182 -5.27 19.31 -3.66
N GLU A 183 -5.97 19.91 -2.70
CA GLU A 183 -5.94 19.52 -1.29
C GLU A 183 -6.45 18.08 -1.09
N ALA A 184 -7.54 17.69 -1.76
CA ALA A 184 -8.05 16.32 -1.74
C ALA A 184 -7.06 15.31 -2.37
N LEU A 185 -6.37 15.69 -3.45
CA LEU A 185 -5.30 14.88 -4.06
C LEU A 185 -4.08 14.76 -3.16
N ILE A 186 -3.70 15.82 -2.43
CA ILE A 186 -2.67 15.76 -1.38
C ILE A 186 -3.12 14.85 -0.25
N GLY A 187 -4.39 14.93 0.18
CA GLY A 187 -5.00 14.06 1.18
C GLY A 187 -4.89 12.59 0.77
N ALA A 188 -5.42 12.23 -0.39
CA ALA A 188 -5.34 10.88 -0.95
C ALA A 188 -3.89 10.39 -1.13
N ARG A 189 -2.95 11.27 -1.52
CA ARG A 189 -1.52 10.94 -1.62
C ARG A 189 -0.89 10.66 -0.25
N LYS A 190 -1.24 11.44 0.78
CA LYS A 190 -0.80 11.20 2.17
C LYS A 190 -1.37 9.89 2.69
N GLU A 191 -2.68 9.67 2.56
CA GLU A 191 -3.34 8.43 2.98
C GLU A 191 -2.75 7.19 2.29
N LEU A 192 -2.49 7.26 0.98
CA LEU A 192 -1.84 6.18 0.23
C LEU A 192 -0.41 5.90 0.72
N ASN A 193 0.37 6.95 0.98
CA ASN A 193 1.70 6.81 1.59
C ASN A 193 1.62 6.21 3.00
N ASP A 194 0.62 6.58 3.80
CA ASP A 194 0.42 6.04 5.15
C ASP A 194 -0.07 4.58 5.11
N ILE A 195 -0.83 4.17 4.08
CA ILE A 195 -1.13 2.76 3.79
C ILE A 195 0.17 2.03 3.46
N GLN A 196 0.97 2.56 2.52
CA GLN A 196 2.24 1.96 2.09
C GLN A 196 3.23 1.81 3.24
N GLN A 197 3.35 2.79 4.14
CA GLN A 197 4.17 2.69 5.36
C GLN A 197 3.64 1.63 6.32
N ARG A 198 2.32 1.57 6.56
CA ARG A 198 1.71 0.52 7.40
C ARG A 198 1.94 -0.88 6.83
N ASP A 199 1.86 -1.05 5.52
CA ASP A 199 2.08 -2.34 4.86
C ASP A 199 3.57 -2.72 4.83
N MET A 200 4.48 -1.75 4.70
CA MET A 200 5.91 -1.97 4.90
C MET A 200 6.19 -2.45 6.33
N MET A 201 5.63 -1.80 7.36
CA MET A 201 5.77 -2.23 8.76
C MET A 201 5.19 -3.62 9.02
N LYS A 202 4.07 -3.99 8.39
CA LYS A 202 3.53 -5.37 8.44
C LYS A 202 4.50 -6.37 7.83
N LEU A 203 5.08 -6.04 6.67
CA LEU A 203 6.04 -6.89 5.96
C LEU A 203 7.36 -7.06 6.72
N GLU A 204 7.87 -5.98 7.32
CA GLU A 204 9.05 -6.06 8.21
C GLU A 204 8.77 -6.87 9.47
N LYS A 205 7.59 -6.71 10.10
CA LYS A 205 7.19 -7.52 11.25
C LYS A 205 7.04 -9.00 10.88
N ALA A 206 6.46 -9.32 9.72
CA ALA A 206 6.38 -10.68 9.20
C ALA A 206 7.78 -11.27 8.92
N LYS A 207 8.68 -10.49 8.31
CA LYS A 207 10.09 -10.84 8.05
C LYS A 207 10.89 -11.06 9.34
N SER A 208 10.63 -10.28 10.39
CA SER A 208 11.22 -10.47 11.72
C SER A 208 10.69 -11.74 12.40
N ASN A 209 9.37 -11.97 12.34
CA ASN A 209 8.77 -13.20 12.87
C ASN A 209 9.32 -14.45 12.16
N LEU A 210 9.47 -14.42 10.83
CA LEU A 210 10.07 -15.51 10.06
C LEU A 210 11.53 -15.77 10.43
N ARG A 211 12.33 -14.72 10.66
CA ARG A 211 13.70 -14.85 11.21
C ARG A 211 13.68 -15.52 12.58
N HIS A 212 12.90 -15.01 13.53
CA HIS A 212 12.80 -15.63 14.86
C HIS A 212 12.32 -17.08 14.83
N LEU A 213 11.41 -17.45 13.92
CA LEU A 213 11.00 -18.85 13.73
C LEU A 213 12.13 -19.71 13.14
N ALA A 214 12.90 -19.18 12.19
CA ALA A 214 14.09 -19.86 11.64
C ALA A 214 15.20 -20.03 12.69
N ASP A 215 15.52 -18.97 13.43
CA ASP A 215 16.53 -18.98 14.51
C ASP A 215 16.12 -19.96 15.63
N ASN A 216 14.85 -19.96 16.04
CA ASN A 216 14.32 -20.93 16.99
C ASN A 216 14.38 -22.37 16.46
N SER A 217 14.15 -22.57 15.15
CA SER A 217 14.27 -23.89 14.52
C SER A 217 15.73 -24.36 14.46
N LEU A 218 16.68 -23.48 14.15
CA LEU A 218 18.12 -23.77 14.19
C LEU A 218 18.59 -24.09 15.61
N ASN A 219 18.14 -23.33 16.61
CA ASN A 219 18.41 -23.59 18.03
C ASN A 219 17.82 -24.94 18.49
N GLN A 220 16.63 -25.31 18.02
CA GLN A 220 16.05 -26.63 18.27
C GLN A 220 16.86 -27.75 17.60
N ILE A 221 17.29 -27.59 16.35
CA ILE A 221 18.16 -28.55 15.64
C ILE A 221 19.48 -28.74 16.40
N ALA A 222 20.11 -27.64 16.85
CA ALA A 222 21.32 -27.72 17.68
C ALA A 222 21.06 -28.45 19.01
N ALA A 223 19.94 -28.18 19.69
CA ALA A 223 19.56 -28.88 20.91
C ALA A 223 19.27 -30.38 20.68
N PHE A 224 18.66 -30.74 19.54
CA PHE A 224 18.43 -32.14 19.16
C PHE A 224 19.74 -32.85 18.81
N ASN A 225 20.67 -32.21 18.10
CA ASN A 225 22.00 -32.76 17.81
C ASN A 225 22.79 -33.01 19.11
N ASN A 226 22.85 -32.02 20.00
CA ASN A 226 23.48 -32.16 21.31
C ASN A 226 22.83 -33.25 22.18
N ARG A 227 21.51 -33.50 22.00
CA ARG A 227 20.80 -34.60 22.68
C ARG A 227 21.10 -35.96 22.02
N LEU A 228 21.21 -36.01 20.70
CA LEU A 228 21.53 -37.21 19.93
C LEU A 228 22.96 -37.70 20.23
N GLU A 229 23.93 -36.79 20.27
CA GLU A 229 25.32 -37.08 20.67
C GLU A 229 25.38 -37.66 22.10
N ARG A 230 24.68 -37.04 23.06
CA ARG A 230 24.55 -37.57 24.44
C ARG A 230 23.85 -38.94 24.49
N LEU A 231 22.96 -39.24 23.56
CA LEU A 231 22.29 -40.54 23.44
C LEU A 231 23.21 -41.59 22.83
N GLN A 232 24.03 -41.22 21.84
CA GLN A 232 25.09 -42.07 21.28
C GLN A 232 26.15 -42.40 22.34
N GLU A 233 26.65 -41.41 23.06
CA GLU A 233 27.65 -41.61 24.13
C GLU A 233 27.12 -42.54 25.25
N ARG A 234 25.84 -42.40 25.63
CA ARG A 234 25.16 -43.31 26.56
C ARG A 234 24.98 -44.72 25.99
N TYR A 235 24.60 -44.83 24.72
CA TYR A 235 24.45 -46.13 24.04
C TYR A 235 25.80 -46.86 23.96
N GLU A 236 26.89 -46.16 23.64
CA GLU A 236 28.24 -46.74 23.62
C GLU A 236 28.71 -47.17 25.01
N LYS A 237 28.45 -46.36 26.06
CA LYS A 237 28.72 -46.77 27.45
C LYS A 237 27.94 -48.03 27.82
N ALA A 238 26.63 -48.07 27.59
CA ALA A 238 25.79 -49.23 27.87
C ALA A 238 26.19 -50.49 27.05
N ARG A 239 26.56 -50.31 25.77
CA ARG A 239 27.08 -51.39 24.90
C ARG A 239 28.41 -51.93 25.42
N ASN A 240 29.32 -51.06 25.84
CA ASN A 240 30.60 -51.44 26.43
C ASN A 240 30.44 -52.10 27.81
N GLU A 241 29.43 -51.73 28.59
CA GLU A 241 29.09 -52.38 29.86
C GLU A 241 28.44 -53.74 29.66
N SER A 242 27.48 -53.85 28.73
CA SER A 242 26.90 -55.13 28.31
C SER A 242 27.99 -56.11 27.86
N ALA A 243 28.92 -55.68 27.00
CA ALA A 243 30.06 -56.50 26.57
C ALA A 243 31.05 -56.87 27.70
N LYS A 244 31.16 -56.06 28.78
CA LYS A 244 31.90 -56.46 29.99
C LYS A 244 31.15 -57.54 30.77
N TRP A 245 29.84 -57.34 31.00
CA TRP A 245 29.00 -58.29 31.72
C TRP A 245 28.87 -59.63 31.00
N GLU A 246 28.78 -59.64 29.67
CA GLU A 246 28.74 -60.85 28.87
C GLU A 246 30.04 -61.68 29.01
N ARG A 247 31.22 -61.03 28.96
CA ARG A 247 32.52 -61.67 29.22
C ARG A 247 32.62 -62.22 30.65
N ILE A 248 32.03 -61.53 31.64
CA ILE A 248 31.96 -61.99 33.03
C ILE A 248 31.00 -63.18 33.14
N HIS A 249 29.84 -63.13 32.49
CA HIS A 249 28.86 -64.22 32.45
C HIS A 249 29.47 -65.49 31.83
N GLN A 250 30.09 -65.39 30.64
CA GLN A 250 30.79 -66.50 29.98
C GLN A 250 31.87 -67.12 30.89
N ARG A 251 32.63 -66.31 31.64
CA ARG A 251 33.62 -66.80 32.61
C ARG A 251 32.98 -67.52 33.80
N ILE A 252 31.90 -66.97 34.35
CA ILE A 252 31.14 -67.59 35.45
C ILE A 252 30.50 -68.91 34.97
N GLN A 253 29.92 -68.92 33.77
CA GLN A 253 29.32 -70.10 33.13
C GLN A 253 30.35 -71.22 32.92
N ALA A 254 31.54 -70.91 32.41
CA ALA A 254 32.63 -71.88 32.30
C ALA A 254 33.03 -72.45 33.67
N HIS A 255 33.11 -71.61 34.71
CA HIS A 255 33.43 -72.03 36.08
C HIS A 255 32.30 -72.86 36.73
N THR A 256 31.02 -72.54 36.50
CA THR A 256 29.90 -73.33 37.05
C THR A 256 29.74 -74.66 36.32
N VAL A 257 30.00 -74.72 35.00
CA VAL A 257 30.09 -76.00 34.28
C VAL A 257 31.20 -76.87 34.87
N GLN A 258 32.38 -76.31 35.15
CA GLN A 258 33.47 -77.06 35.80
C GLN A 258 33.07 -77.57 37.20
N THR A 259 32.54 -76.72 38.08
CA THR A 259 32.16 -77.17 39.43
C THR A 259 30.97 -78.15 39.43
N VAL A 260 30.10 -78.12 38.41
CA VAL A 260 29.09 -79.17 38.19
C VAL A 260 29.74 -80.49 37.76
N ILE A 261 30.75 -80.47 36.90
CA ILE A 261 31.53 -81.68 36.53
C ILE A 261 32.24 -82.26 37.76
N ASP A 262 32.88 -81.42 38.58
CA ASP A 262 33.62 -81.82 39.78
C ASP A 262 32.68 -82.39 40.84
N THR A 263 31.55 -81.73 41.12
CA THR A 263 30.55 -82.25 42.06
C THR A 263 29.92 -83.54 41.57
N VAL A 264 29.66 -83.71 40.27
CA VAL A 264 29.22 -85.00 39.69
C VAL A 264 30.29 -86.08 39.87
N SER A 265 31.58 -85.75 39.73
CA SER A 265 32.68 -86.68 40.01
C SER A 265 32.74 -87.09 41.49
N ILE A 266 32.55 -86.15 42.42
CA ILE A 266 32.47 -86.42 43.86
C ILE A 266 31.25 -87.28 44.19
N LYS A 267 30.05 -86.96 43.67
CA LYS A 267 28.82 -87.75 43.86
C LYS A 267 29.02 -89.19 43.35
N LYS A 268 29.57 -89.37 42.15
CA LYS A 268 29.95 -90.70 41.58
C LYS A 268 30.98 -91.45 42.44
N SER A 269 31.82 -90.75 43.19
CA SER A 269 32.87 -91.36 44.02
C SER A 269 32.35 -91.75 45.40
N ALA A 270 31.50 -90.94 46.03
CA ALA A 270 30.78 -91.30 47.25
C ALA A 270 29.85 -92.51 47.04
N LEU A 271 29.09 -92.52 45.94
CA LEU A 271 28.24 -93.66 45.56
C LEU A 271 29.05 -94.96 45.39
N ARG A 272 30.22 -94.90 44.73
CA ARG A 272 31.13 -96.06 44.59
C ARG A 272 31.58 -96.61 45.95
N MET A 273 31.96 -95.75 46.90
CA MET A 273 32.33 -96.19 48.26
C MET A 273 31.13 -96.79 49.02
N TYR A 274 29.94 -96.20 48.90
CA TYR A 274 28.73 -96.70 49.54
C TYR A 274 28.35 -98.10 49.01
N LEU A 275 28.30 -98.28 47.69
CA LEU A 275 28.02 -99.58 47.06
C LEU A 275 29.06 -100.63 47.45
N GLU A 276 30.34 -100.26 47.53
CA GLU A 276 31.39 -101.17 48.00
C GLU A 276 31.23 -101.55 49.49
N ILE A 277 30.75 -100.66 50.36
CA ILE A 277 30.45 -101.01 51.76
C ILE A 277 29.19 -101.87 51.88
N CYS A 278 28.12 -101.55 51.14
CA CYS A 278 26.89 -102.35 51.08
C CYS A 278 27.17 -103.80 50.64
N THR A 279 27.91 -103.99 49.54
CA THR A 279 28.33 -105.32 49.07
C THR A 279 29.23 -106.04 50.07
N ARG A 280 30.25 -105.36 50.64
CA ARG A 280 31.13 -105.94 51.68
C ARG A 280 30.41 -106.34 52.97
N LYS A 281 29.26 -105.74 53.29
CA LYS A 281 28.41 -106.09 54.45
C LYS A 281 27.19 -106.96 54.14
N LYS A 282 26.90 -107.27 52.86
CA LYS A 282 25.63 -107.87 52.39
C LYS A 282 24.37 -107.07 52.77
N ILE A 283 24.48 -105.74 52.85
CA ILE A 283 23.34 -104.83 53.08
C ILE A 283 22.80 -104.38 51.73
N LYS A 284 21.49 -104.48 51.49
CA LYS A 284 20.87 -103.94 50.26
C LYS A 284 21.12 -102.40 50.19
N PRO A 285 21.53 -101.83 49.05
CA PRO A 285 21.63 -100.38 48.91
C PRO A 285 20.23 -99.75 48.89
N VAL A 286 20.03 -98.70 49.68
CA VAL A 286 18.73 -97.99 49.86
C VAL A 286 18.84 -96.49 49.55
N HIS A 287 20.05 -95.94 49.47
CA HIS A 287 20.30 -94.52 49.26
C HIS A 287 21.21 -94.31 48.06
N VAL A 288 20.65 -94.29 46.85
CA VAL A 288 21.41 -94.12 45.59
C VAL A 288 21.71 -92.64 45.29
N ASP A 289 20.80 -91.74 45.67
CA ASP A 289 20.85 -90.33 45.23
C ASP A 289 21.30 -89.36 46.32
N CYS A 290 21.23 -89.77 47.60
CA CYS A 290 21.53 -88.92 48.75
C CYS A 290 22.94 -89.17 49.32
N VAL A 291 23.92 -88.39 48.86
CA VAL A 291 25.34 -88.52 49.25
C VAL A 291 25.59 -88.33 50.75
N GLU A 292 24.85 -87.45 51.42
CA GLU A 292 24.96 -87.30 52.88
C GLU A 292 24.61 -88.60 53.62
N LYS A 293 23.48 -89.22 53.26
CA LYS A 293 23.04 -90.50 53.84
C LYS A 293 23.97 -91.65 53.46
N GLN A 294 24.54 -91.64 52.26
CA GLN A 294 25.62 -92.56 51.86
C GLN A 294 26.84 -92.42 52.78
N LEU A 295 27.36 -91.21 52.95
CA LEU A 295 28.54 -90.94 53.78
C LEU A 295 28.27 -91.20 55.28
N LEU A 296 27.03 -91.04 55.76
CA LEU A 296 26.62 -91.45 57.11
C LEU A 296 26.63 -92.98 57.29
N VAL A 297 26.18 -93.76 56.30
CA VAL A 297 26.29 -95.23 56.34
C VAL A 297 27.75 -95.67 56.25
N VAL A 298 28.56 -95.02 55.42
CA VAL A 298 30.03 -95.20 55.38
C VAL A 298 30.63 -94.93 56.77
N LYS A 299 30.31 -93.79 57.40
CA LYS A 299 30.79 -93.39 58.75
C LYS A 299 30.40 -94.40 59.84
N LYS A 300 29.15 -94.88 59.87
CA LYS A 300 28.73 -95.94 60.81
C LYS A 300 29.51 -97.25 60.57
N ALA A 301 29.68 -97.63 59.31
CA ALA A 301 30.44 -98.83 58.96
C ALA A 301 31.93 -98.74 59.35
N ILE A 302 32.53 -97.55 59.30
CA ILE A 302 33.88 -97.30 59.82
C ILE A 302 33.92 -97.52 61.34
N GLY A 303 33.00 -96.92 62.10
CA GLY A 303 32.96 -97.07 63.56
C GLY A 303 32.84 -98.52 64.03
N GLU A 304 32.05 -99.34 63.34
CA GLU A 304 32.00 -100.79 63.59
C GLU A 304 33.35 -101.49 63.30
N TYR A 305 34.03 -101.13 62.21
CA TYR A 305 35.36 -101.64 61.90
C TYR A 305 36.43 -101.14 62.89
N GLU A 306 36.28 -99.94 63.47
CA GLU A 306 37.13 -99.42 64.54
C GLU A 306 36.94 -100.21 65.84
N ILE A 307 35.70 -100.55 66.22
CA ILE A 307 35.41 -101.41 67.39
C ILE A 307 36.03 -102.81 67.21
N ILE A 308 35.90 -103.40 66.02
CA ILE A 308 36.52 -104.68 65.68
C ILE A 308 38.05 -104.60 65.74
N ASN A 309 38.66 -103.55 65.18
CA ASN A 309 40.12 -103.37 65.18
C ASN A 309 40.68 -102.87 66.52
N ARG A 310 39.84 -102.42 67.45
CA ARG A 310 40.18 -102.17 68.86
C ARG A 310 40.24 -103.49 69.62
N ARG A 311 39.16 -104.28 69.57
CA ARG A 311 39.10 -105.64 70.15
C ARG A 311 40.19 -106.57 69.62
N VAL A 312 40.60 -106.44 68.36
CA VAL A 312 41.69 -107.24 67.80
C VAL A 312 43.08 -106.77 68.24
N ARG A 313 43.27 -105.48 68.54
CA ARG A 313 44.49 -105.03 69.24
C ARG A 313 44.50 -105.56 70.67
N GLU A 314 43.40 -105.41 71.41
CA GLU A 314 43.24 -105.97 72.76
C GLU A 314 43.48 -107.50 72.82
N MET A 315 43.04 -108.26 71.80
CA MET A 315 43.35 -109.70 71.68
C MET A 315 44.80 -109.99 71.27
N ALA A 316 45.42 -109.15 70.42
CA ALA A 316 46.83 -109.28 70.08
C ALA A 316 47.71 -109.00 71.30
N ASP A 317 47.41 -107.95 72.07
CA ASP A 317 48.13 -107.57 73.28
C ASP A 317 47.99 -108.65 74.38
N LYS A 318 46.82 -109.29 74.49
CA LYS A 318 46.61 -110.47 75.35
C LYS A 318 47.40 -111.69 74.88
N ALA A 319 47.40 -111.99 73.58
CA ALA A 319 48.18 -113.09 73.01
C ALA A 319 49.69 -112.87 73.15
N VAL A 320 50.17 -111.63 73.05
CA VAL A 320 51.57 -111.26 73.32
C VAL A 320 51.90 -111.50 74.79
N LYS A 321 51.08 -111.05 75.74
CA LYS A 321 51.30 -111.33 77.17
C LYS A 321 51.36 -112.83 77.47
N GLN A 322 50.42 -113.61 76.95
CA GLN A 322 50.41 -115.08 77.09
C GLN A 322 51.60 -115.78 76.40
N SER A 323 52.30 -115.12 75.48
CA SER A 323 53.51 -115.66 74.84
C SER A 323 54.83 -115.32 75.57
N VAL A 324 54.82 -114.32 76.46
CA VAL A 324 56.01 -113.85 77.21
C VAL A 324 56.24 -114.67 78.49
N GLU A 325 55.16 -115.13 79.14
CA GLU A 325 55.24 -115.89 80.39
C GLU A 325 55.64 -117.38 80.21
N ALA A 326 55.76 -117.85 78.95
CA ALA A 326 55.96 -119.27 78.61
C ALA A 326 57.30 -119.60 77.92
N LYS A 327 58.21 -118.63 77.71
CA LYS A 327 59.53 -118.86 77.08
C LYS A 327 60.64 -118.00 77.67
N ALA A 328 61.29 -118.52 78.71
CA ALA A 328 62.62 -118.08 79.15
C ALA A 328 63.62 -119.26 79.03
N SER A 329 64.89 -118.94 78.75
CA SER A 329 66.06 -119.84 78.62
C SER A 329 66.30 -120.53 77.26
N SER A 330 67.59 -120.63 76.89
CA SER A 330 68.20 -121.08 75.61
C SER A 330 67.87 -120.21 74.36
N SER A 331 68.80 -119.64 73.58
CA SER A 331 70.15 -120.03 73.07
C SER A 331 70.09 -121.00 71.88
N SER A 332 70.77 -120.80 70.73
CA SER A 332 71.56 -119.68 70.15
C SER A 332 71.76 -119.88 68.62
N GLN A 333 72.29 -118.87 67.89
CA GLN A 333 72.92 -118.98 66.53
C GLN A 333 72.00 -119.37 65.33
N ALA A 334 72.30 -119.10 64.04
CA ALA A 334 73.22 -118.13 63.39
C ALA A 334 72.89 -117.90 61.87
N THR A 335 73.45 -116.82 61.30
CA THR A 335 73.87 -116.60 59.87
C THR A 335 72.90 -116.67 58.66
N PHE A 336 72.71 -115.49 58.02
CA PHE A 336 73.10 -115.14 56.63
C PHE A 336 72.45 -115.81 55.38
N ARG A 337 71.71 -115.03 54.53
CA ARG A 337 72.10 -114.53 53.16
C ARG A 337 70.93 -113.76 52.45
N GLN A 338 71.26 -112.95 51.43
CA GLN A 338 70.34 -112.31 50.43
C GLN A 338 70.28 -113.16 49.12
N PRO A 339 69.57 -112.84 47.98
CA PRO A 339 68.85 -111.60 47.56
C PRO A 339 67.55 -111.71 46.69
N GLY A 340 66.93 -110.55 46.34
CA GLY A 340 66.62 -110.19 44.93
C GLY A 340 65.19 -110.27 44.30
N ARG A 341 64.66 -109.10 43.85
CA ARG A 341 63.64 -108.82 42.76
C ARG A 341 62.25 -109.54 42.89
N VAL A 342 61.19 -109.36 42.06
CA VAL A 342 60.80 -108.54 40.86
C VAL A 342 59.29 -108.12 41.05
N VAL A 343 58.62 -107.16 40.37
CA VAL A 343 57.70 -107.32 39.19
C VAL A 343 56.80 -106.05 38.94
N LYS A 344 56.86 -105.46 37.73
CA LYS A 344 55.85 -104.78 36.81
C LYS A 344 54.74 -103.75 37.23
N LEU A 345 54.39 -102.94 36.19
CA LEU A 345 53.14 -102.19 35.85
C LEU A 345 52.89 -100.81 36.53
N GLY A 346 52.50 -99.74 35.81
CA GLY A 346 52.40 -99.50 34.35
C GLY A 346 51.57 -98.26 33.93
N PHE A 347 51.72 -97.77 32.68
CA PHE A 347 50.93 -96.71 31.97
C PHE A 347 51.03 -95.25 32.52
N PHE A 348 50.76 -94.15 31.77
CA PHE A 348 50.96 -93.78 30.34
C PHE A 348 50.76 -92.23 30.18
N CYS A 349 50.74 -91.72 28.94
CA CYS A 349 50.48 -90.31 28.52
C CYS A 349 51.72 -89.38 28.62
N VAL A 350 52.41 -88.96 27.54
CA VAL A 350 52.03 -88.35 26.24
C VAL A 350 51.62 -86.87 26.37
N LYS A 351 52.32 -85.99 25.63
CA LYS A 351 52.14 -84.54 25.63
C LYS A 351 52.72 -83.94 24.33
N ARG A 352 51.88 -83.46 23.38
CA ARG A 352 52.28 -82.66 22.20
C ARG A 352 51.07 -82.16 21.40
N GLN A 353 51.21 -80.94 20.85
CA GLN A 353 50.62 -80.37 19.62
C GLN A 353 49.07 -80.32 19.46
N GLY A 354 48.46 -79.37 18.74
CA GLY A 354 48.97 -78.07 18.26
C GLY A 354 49.10 -77.89 16.73
N GLU A 355 47.96 -77.62 16.08
CA GLU A 355 47.70 -77.07 14.73
C GLU A 355 46.23 -76.56 14.76
N VAL A 356 45.70 -75.51 14.08
CA VAL A 356 45.95 -74.84 12.78
C VAL A 356 45.31 -75.57 11.58
N MET A 357 44.93 -74.83 10.52
CA MET A 357 44.13 -75.19 9.31
C MET A 357 42.59 -75.01 9.47
N GLU A 358 41.80 -74.55 8.49
CA GLU A 358 42.05 -73.75 7.26
C GLU A 358 40.71 -73.12 6.77
N GLU A 359 40.71 -72.35 5.68
CA GLU A 359 39.55 -71.67 5.07
C GLU A 359 38.71 -72.56 4.12
N LEU A 360 37.53 -72.07 3.68
CA LEU A 360 37.04 -72.18 2.29
C LEU A 360 35.78 -71.30 2.06
N PRO A 361 35.59 -70.65 0.89
CA PRO A 361 34.48 -69.73 0.65
C PRO A 361 33.41 -70.26 -0.31
N ARG A 362 32.29 -69.54 -0.42
CA ARG A 362 31.54 -69.40 -1.69
C ARG A 362 30.58 -68.21 -1.68
N GLY A 363 30.43 -67.56 -2.82
CA GLY A 363 29.40 -66.55 -3.08
C GLY A 363 28.90 -66.65 -4.52
N ALA A 364 27.63 -66.34 -4.73
CA ALA A 364 27.03 -66.17 -6.05
C ALA A 364 25.88 -65.16 -5.98
N SER A 365 25.90 -64.26 -6.95
CA SER A 365 24.97 -63.20 -7.30
C SER A 365 23.49 -63.63 -7.44
N PHE A 366 22.58 -62.76 -7.00
CA PHE A 366 21.17 -62.76 -7.45
C PHE A 366 20.93 -61.77 -8.62
N SER A 367 21.93 -60.96 -8.97
CA SER A 367 21.87 -59.89 -9.97
C SER A 367 22.13 -60.33 -11.42
N GLU A 368 22.40 -61.61 -11.67
CA GLU A 368 22.68 -62.14 -13.03
C GLU A 368 21.51 -62.93 -13.64
N LEU A 369 20.42 -63.13 -12.90
CA LEU A 369 19.23 -63.89 -13.35
C LEU A 369 18.06 -63.03 -13.83
N LEU A 370 18.28 -61.75 -14.18
CA LEU A 370 17.26 -60.87 -14.76
C LEU A 370 17.73 -60.10 -16.01
N ASN A 371 18.64 -60.68 -16.79
CA ASN A 371 19.12 -60.09 -18.06
C ASN A 371 18.77 -60.96 -19.29
N ILE A 372 17.68 -61.74 -19.20
CA ILE A 372 17.16 -62.59 -20.29
C ILE A 372 15.67 -62.26 -20.53
N TYR A 373 15.34 -60.98 -20.72
CA TYR A 373 13.99 -60.57 -21.13
C TYR A 373 13.95 -59.29 -22.00
N LEU A 374 14.90 -59.15 -22.93
CA LEU A 374 14.86 -58.11 -23.96
C LEU A 374 14.77 -58.69 -25.39
N ASN A 375 13.88 -58.07 -26.16
CA ASN A 375 13.86 -57.93 -27.63
C ASN A 375 13.53 -59.14 -28.53
N ARG A 376 12.33 -59.07 -29.13
CA ARG A 376 11.95 -59.34 -30.56
C ARG A 376 10.42 -59.21 -30.66
N LYS A 377 9.77 -58.64 -31.68
CA LYS A 377 10.11 -57.97 -32.97
C LYS A 377 9.13 -56.79 -33.17
N GLU A 378 9.46 -55.64 -33.75
CA GLU A 378 9.80 -55.33 -35.17
C GLU A 378 8.66 -55.44 -36.22
N ASN A 379 8.24 -54.26 -36.70
CA ASN A 379 8.12 -53.84 -38.12
C ASN A 379 6.82 -54.00 -38.96
N ALA A 380 6.69 -53.02 -39.87
CA ALA A 380 5.78 -52.83 -41.02
C ALA A 380 4.30 -52.45 -40.74
N GLY A 381 3.69 -51.53 -41.50
CA GLY A 381 4.25 -50.59 -42.51
C GLY A 381 3.26 -50.05 -43.56
N HIS A 382 3.53 -48.85 -44.09
CA HIS A 382 2.93 -48.18 -45.28
C HIS A 382 1.37 -48.02 -45.32
N ARG A 383 0.73 -47.09 -46.05
CA ARG A 383 1.02 -46.46 -47.36
C ARG A 383 0.38 -45.06 -47.48
N THR A 384 0.85 -44.29 -48.47
CA THR A 384 0.12 -43.19 -49.13
C THR A 384 -0.28 -43.62 -50.55
N PHE A 385 -1.35 -43.03 -51.14
CA PHE A 385 -1.44 -42.52 -52.53
C PHE A 385 -2.84 -41.92 -52.82
N GLN A 386 -2.99 -41.28 -54.00
CA GLN A 386 -4.13 -40.46 -54.49
C GLN A 386 -5.07 -41.29 -55.43
N PRO A 387 -5.87 -40.77 -56.42
CA PRO A 387 -6.37 -39.41 -56.80
C PRO A 387 -7.88 -39.39 -57.22
N ILE A 388 -8.26 -38.54 -58.22
CA ILE A 388 -9.50 -38.48 -59.09
C ILE A 388 -10.46 -37.29 -58.75
N GLU A 389 -10.56 -36.20 -59.56
CA GLU A 389 -11.45 -35.91 -60.74
C GLU A 389 -12.99 -35.86 -60.43
N LYS A 390 -13.93 -35.16 -61.11
CA LYS A 390 -14.03 -34.53 -62.47
C LYS A 390 -15.33 -33.66 -62.64
N TYR A 391 -15.45 -32.85 -63.71
CA TYR A 391 -16.69 -32.33 -64.38
C TYR A 391 -17.66 -31.34 -63.61
N ASP A 392 -18.54 -30.51 -64.20
CA ASP A 392 -18.69 -30.01 -65.60
C ASP A 392 -19.50 -28.67 -65.81
N MET A 393 -19.17 -27.98 -66.91
CA MET A 393 -19.98 -27.23 -67.92
C MET A 393 -21.35 -26.49 -67.71
N LYS A 394 -21.44 -25.29 -68.38
CA LYS A 394 -22.57 -24.72 -69.20
C LYS A 394 -23.83 -24.14 -68.48
N LEU A 395 -24.67 -23.22 -69.02
CA LEU A 395 -24.76 -22.39 -70.27
C LEU A 395 -25.77 -21.21 -70.05
N PRO A 396 -25.73 -20.07 -70.79
CA PRO A 396 -26.77 -19.03 -70.76
C PRO A 396 -27.76 -19.06 -71.95
N SER A 397 -28.89 -18.36 -71.82
CA SER A 397 -29.97 -18.17 -72.84
C SER A 397 -30.96 -17.10 -72.35
N ARG A 398 -31.79 -16.40 -73.15
CA ARG A 398 -32.05 -16.39 -74.62
C ARG A 398 -32.66 -15.04 -75.05
N HIS A 399 -32.66 -14.74 -76.34
CA HIS A 399 -33.37 -13.59 -76.93
C HIS A 399 -34.72 -14.02 -77.56
N PRO A 400 -35.80 -13.23 -77.51
CA PRO A 400 -37.05 -13.49 -78.25
C PRO A 400 -37.07 -12.84 -79.65
N TYR A 401 -38.03 -13.27 -80.47
CA TYR A 401 -38.32 -12.80 -81.85
C TYR A 401 -39.80 -12.38 -81.99
N VAL A 402 -40.12 -11.58 -83.02
CA VAL A 402 -41.49 -11.17 -83.41
C VAL A 402 -41.87 -11.84 -84.75
N ASN A 403 -43.17 -11.91 -85.09
CA ASN A 403 -43.72 -12.92 -86.00
C ASN A 403 -44.71 -12.40 -87.09
N LEU A 404 -44.85 -13.18 -88.19
CA LEU A 404 -45.90 -13.21 -89.24
C LEU A 404 -45.99 -12.10 -90.35
N GLY A 405 -46.69 -12.43 -91.45
CA GLY A 405 -46.69 -11.74 -92.77
C GLY A 405 -48.03 -11.78 -93.58
N LEU A 406 -47.98 -11.81 -94.94
CA LEU A 406 -49.00 -11.26 -95.89
C LEU A 406 -49.82 -12.28 -96.80
N SER A 407 -50.40 -11.84 -97.96
CA SER A 407 -51.74 -12.23 -98.53
C SER A 407 -51.93 -12.32 -100.11
N GLY A 408 -53.18 -12.32 -100.66
CA GLY A 408 -53.68 -12.28 -102.10
C GLY A 408 -55.25 -12.40 -102.23
N GLU A 409 -56.09 -12.32 -103.31
CA GLU A 409 -56.11 -12.07 -104.81
C GLU A 409 -56.88 -10.71 -105.18
N SER A 410 -57.86 -10.44 -106.12
CA SER A 410 -58.63 -11.15 -107.21
C SER A 410 -59.41 -10.32 -108.30
N LYS A 411 -59.47 -10.88 -109.54
CA LYS A 411 -60.48 -10.97 -110.67
C LYS A 411 -61.65 -9.91 -111.00
N LYS A 412 -61.61 -9.26 -112.21
CA LYS A 412 -62.68 -8.85 -113.25
C LYS A 412 -63.74 -7.65 -113.08
N PHE A 413 -64.55 -7.11 -114.05
CA PHE A 413 -64.40 -6.64 -115.51
C PHE A 413 -65.68 -5.99 -116.25
N ILE A 414 -65.54 -5.01 -117.20
CA ILE A 414 -66.34 -4.59 -118.46
C ILE A 414 -67.66 -3.64 -118.56
N GLN A 415 -67.60 -2.44 -119.28
CA GLN A 415 -68.59 -1.53 -120.07
C GLN A 415 -69.69 -0.55 -119.40
N MET A 416 -70.45 0.51 -119.92
CA MET A 416 -70.73 1.50 -121.09
C MET A 416 -71.79 2.66 -120.69
N GLY A 417 -72.36 3.77 -121.33
CA GLY A 417 -72.37 4.63 -122.60
C GLY A 417 -73.50 5.79 -122.73
N HIS A 418 -73.60 6.67 -123.80
CA HIS A 418 -74.77 7.57 -124.36
C HIS A 418 -74.94 9.18 -124.24
N THR A 419 -75.84 9.91 -125.02
CA THR A 419 -76.04 11.44 -125.24
C THR A 419 -77.44 11.89 -125.92
N SER A 420 -77.98 13.13 -126.31
CA SER A 420 -77.97 14.66 -126.10
C SER A 420 -79.09 15.51 -126.93
N LYS A 421 -79.39 16.87 -126.77
CA LYS A 421 -80.43 17.73 -127.55
C LYS A 421 -80.45 19.36 -127.48
N LEU A 422 -81.44 20.14 -128.06
CA LEU A 422 -81.57 21.67 -128.33
C LEU A 422 -83.07 22.23 -128.52
N SER A 423 -83.63 23.48 -128.80
CA SER A 423 -83.47 25.03 -128.84
C SER A 423 -84.80 25.78 -129.38
N ASN A 424 -85.24 27.10 -129.56
CA ASN A 424 -84.95 28.63 -129.63
C ASN A 424 -86.22 29.53 -129.15
N GLU A 425 -86.74 30.80 -129.41
CA GLU A 425 -86.62 32.15 -130.16
C GLU A 425 -87.45 33.33 -129.40
N ALA A 426 -87.95 34.60 -129.68
CA ALA A 426 -88.06 35.79 -130.64
C ALA A 426 -88.13 37.20 -129.83
N GLY A 427 -88.54 38.50 -130.15
CA GLY A 427 -89.05 39.38 -131.28
C GLY A 427 -89.32 40.96 -130.95
N PRO A 428 -89.32 42.00 -131.88
CA PRO A 428 -89.16 43.53 -131.64
C PRO A 428 -90.00 44.59 -132.55
N TYR A 429 -89.98 45.97 -132.72
CA TYR A 429 -89.64 47.31 -132.03
C TYR A 429 -90.02 48.72 -132.76
N ARG A 430 -90.36 49.91 -132.11
CA ARG A 430 -90.02 51.39 -132.47
C ARG A 430 -90.27 52.60 -131.46
N ASN A 431 -90.44 52.46 -130.14
CA ASN A 431 -90.14 53.55 -129.16
C ASN A 431 -88.62 53.69 -129.01
N LEU A 432 -88.02 54.88 -129.20
CA LEU A 432 -86.55 55.01 -129.35
C LEU A 432 -85.74 54.47 -128.15
N ALA A 433 -86.24 54.59 -126.92
CA ALA A 433 -85.62 54.00 -125.73
C ALA A 433 -86.04 52.55 -125.46
N GLY A 434 -87.33 52.20 -125.61
CA GLY A 434 -87.90 50.93 -125.15
C GLY A 434 -87.92 49.79 -126.17
N LEU A 435 -87.88 50.12 -127.47
CA LEU A 435 -87.80 49.13 -128.63
C LEU A 435 -85.32 48.44 -130.21
N GLN A 436 -84.19 49.20 -130.48
CA GLN A 436 -82.83 48.73 -130.86
C GLN A 436 -82.33 47.66 -129.86
N LEU A 437 -82.62 47.87 -128.57
CA LEU A 437 -82.35 46.98 -127.43
C LEU A 437 -83.01 45.58 -127.58
N ARG A 438 -83.93 45.38 -128.54
CA ARG A 438 -84.61 44.10 -128.81
C ARG A 438 -84.50 43.60 -130.26
N LEU A 439 -84.21 44.43 -131.26
CA LEU A 439 -84.00 43.97 -132.65
C LEU A 439 -82.59 43.35 -132.81
N LEU A 440 -81.59 44.03 -132.23
CA LEU A 440 -80.21 43.56 -132.03
C LEU A 440 -80.10 42.32 -131.10
N ARG A 441 -81.24 41.70 -130.75
CA ARG A 441 -81.38 40.58 -129.82
C ARG A 441 -81.68 39.26 -130.56
N ASN A 442 -82.20 39.28 -131.80
CA ASN A 442 -82.77 38.08 -132.46
C ASN A 442 -81.92 37.46 -133.57
N GLU A 443 -81.34 38.25 -134.47
CA GLU A 443 -80.47 37.70 -135.53
C GLU A 443 -79.24 36.98 -134.93
N LYS A 444 -78.82 37.43 -133.74
CA LYS A 444 -77.85 36.77 -132.84
C LYS A 444 -78.24 35.35 -132.39
N ARG A 445 -79.46 34.85 -132.64
CA ARG A 445 -80.01 33.57 -132.13
C ARG A 445 -80.02 32.42 -133.14
N LEU A 446 -79.79 32.69 -134.43
CA LEU A 446 -79.84 31.67 -135.51
C LEU A 446 -78.48 31.32 -136.13
N LEU A 447 -77.58 32.31 -136.31
CA LEU A 447 -76.17 32.00 -136.64
C LEU A 447 -75.47 31.29 -135.46
N SER A 448 -75.97 31.53 -134.23
CA SER A 448 -75.70 30.77 -133.02
C SER A 448 -76.53 29.48 -132.90
N ALA A 449 -77.07 28.93 -134.00
CA ALA A 449 -77.70 27.61 -134.07
C ALA A 449 -76.83 26.57 -134.78
N ARG A 450 -76.43 26.79 -136.04
CA ARG A 450 -75.54 25.85 -136.76
C ARG A 450 -74.15 25.75 -136.13
N ARG A 451 -73.69 26.82 -135.48
CA ARG A 451 -72.48 26.78 -134.63
C ARG A 451 -72.64 25.79 -133.47
N ARG A 452 -73.83 25.62 -132.86
CA ARG A 452 -74.07 24.70 -131.74
C ARG A 452 -73.72 23.25 -132.06
N MET A 453 -74.01 22.75 -133.27
CA MET A 453 -73.87 21.30 -133.51
C MET A 453 -72.47 20.85 -133.94
N LYS A 454 -71.68 21.71 -134.63
CA LYS A 454 -70.23 21.46 -134.75
C LYS A 454 -69.54 21.61 -133.38
N LEU A 455 -70.02 22.52 -132.54
CA LEU A 455 -69.60 22.58 -131.13
C LEU A 455 -69.97 21.29 -130.38
N THR A 456 -71.15 20.69 -130.52
CA THR A 456 -71.51 19.46 -129.76
C THR A 456 -70.66 18.23 -130.11
N LYS A 457 -70.33 17.95 -131.38
CA LYS A 457 -69.44 16.81 -131.68
C LYS A 457 -68.00 17.05 -131.20
N VAL A 458 -67.54 18.30 -131.23
CA VAL A 458 -66.26 18.69 -130.61
C VAL A 458 -66.35 18.56 -129.08
N GLN A 459 -67.46 18.95 -128.45
CA GLN A 459 -67.71 18.81 -127.01
C GLN A 459 -67.72 17.35 -126.54
N VAL A 460 -68.25 16.40 -127.31
CA VAL A 460 -68.24 14.97 -126.92
C VAL A 460 -66.84 14.35 -127.03
N ASN A 461 -66.05 14.69 -128.04
CA ASN A 461 -64.65 14.25 -128.11
C ASN A 461 -63.75 15.01 -127.11
N LEU A 462 -64.11 16.25 -126.74
CA LEU A 462 -63.57 16.90 -125.54
C LEU A 462 -63.96 16.12 -124.28
N ALA A 463 -65.22 15.72 -124.13
CA ALA A 463 -65.71 15.02 -122.93
C ALA A 463 -64.99 13.68 -122.71
N TRP A 464 -64.77 12.88 -123.75
CA TRP A 464 -63.96 11.65 -123.63
C TRP A 464 -62.50 11.94 -123.28
N ARG A 465 -61.84 12.90 -123.95
CA ARG A 465 -60.47 13.31 -123.61
C ARG A 465 -60.37 14.00 -122.24
N ASN A 466 -61.45 14.58 -121.75
CA ASN A 466 -61.55 15.15 -120.41
C ASN A 466 -61.79 14.06 -119.37
N LEU A 467 -62.57 13.02 -119.67
CA LEU A 467 -62.75 11.85 -118.80
C LEU A 467 -61.46 11.03 -118.67
N GLU A 468 -60.75 10.79 -119.78
CA GLU A 468 -59.46 10.11 -119.77
C GLU A 468 -58.38 10.94 -119.03
N ARG A 469 -58.40 12.27 -119.20
CA ARG A 469 -57.57 13.17 -118.39
C ARG A 469 -57.98 13.17 -116.93
N GLN A 470 -59.28 13.17 -116.61
CA GLN A 470 -59.80 13.11 -115.24
C GLN A 470 -59.47 11.78 -114.55
N GLU A 471 -59.51 10.65 -115.26
CA GLU A 471 -59.07 9.37 -114.71
C GLU A 471 -57.57 9.38 -114.43
N LYS A 472 -56.76 9.96 -115.33
CA LYS A 472 -55.33 10.14 -115.08
C LYS A 472 -55.06 11.11 -113.93
N GLU A 473 -55.72 12.27 -113.91
CA GLU A 473 -55.68 13.25 -112.82
C GLU A 473 -56.09 12.61 -111.48
N LEU A 474 -57.09 11.72 -111.47
CA LEU A 474 -57.50 10.94 -110.29
C LEU A 474 -56.45 9.91 -109.87
N ARG A 475 -55.86 9.16 -110.81
CA ARG A 475 -54.76 8.20 -110.52
C ARG A 475 -53.53 8.91 -110.00
N ASP A 476 -53.11 9.98 -110.65
CA ASP A 476 -51.97 10.81 -110.26
C ASP A 476 -52.24 11.50 -108.91
N SER A 477 -53.48 11.96 -108.67
CA SER A 477 -53.92 12.46 -107.35
C SER A 477 -53.93 11.37 -106.27
N PHE A 478 -54.32 10.13 -106.59
CA PHE A 478 -54.36 9.02 -105.63
C PHE A 478 -52.96 8.50 -105.30
N LEU A 479 -52.05 8.50 -106.27
CA LEU A 479 -50.62 8.26 -106.06
C LEU A 479 -50.00 9.38 -105.21
N SER A 480 -50.27 10.65 -105.54
CA SER A 480 -49.83 11.80 -104.75
C SER A 480 -50.40 11.77 -103.32
N PHE A 481 -51.66 11.34 -103.14
CA PHE A 481 -52.29 11.23 -101.83
C PHE A 481 -51.72 10.07 -101.01
N ASN A 482 -51.51 8.89 -101.62
CA ASN A 482 -50.82 7.78 -100.96
C ASN A 482 -49.39 8.15 -100.59
N GLN A 483 -48.64 8.81 -101.47
CA GLN A 483 -47.30 9.31 -101.15
C GLN A 483 -47.36 10.32 -99.99
N PHE A 484 -48.29 11.27 -100.02
CA PHE A 484 -48.50 12.23 -98.93
C PHE A 484 -48.88 11.53 -97.61
N CYS A 485 -49.69 10.47 -97.64
CA CYS A 485 -50.02 9.65 -96.46
C CYS A 485 -48.81 8.86 -95.95
N HIS A 486 -48.01 8.26 -96.83
CA HIS A 486 -46.77 7.59 -96.45
C HIS A 486 -45.76 8.58 -95.86
N GLU A 487 -45.54 9.72 -96.50
CA GLU A 487 -44.65 10.78 -96.00
C GLU A 487 -45.12 11.35 -94.66
N ASN A 488 -46.43 11.57 -94.46
CA ASN A 488 -46.95 12.01 -93.17
C ASN A 488 -46.83 10.93 -92.10
N ASN A 489 -47.04 9.65 -92.44
CA ASN A 489 -46.82 8.56 -91.51
C ASN A 489 -45.34 8.42 -91.14
N GLU A 490 -44.40 8.59 -92.09
CA GLU A 490 -42.97 8.65 -91.79
C GLU A 490 -42.58 9.88 -90.96
N LYS A 491 -43.15 11.06 -91.25
CA LYS A 491 -42.93 12.28 -90.45
C LYS A 491 -43.45 12.05 -89.03
N ARG A 492 -44.59 11.38 -88.86
CA ARG A 492 -45.14 10.96 -87.55
C ARG A 492 -44.28 9.93 -86.85
N ILE A 493 -43.80 8.89 -87.54
CA ILE A 493 -42.91 7.86 -86.98
C ILE A 493 -41.57 8.47 -86.55
N ARG A 494 -40.98 9.36 -87.37
CA ARG A 494 -39.76 10.10 -87.01
C ARG A 494 -39.98 11.03 -85.82
N ALA A 495 -41.10 11.75 -85.76
CA ALA A 495 -41.44 12.59 -84.62
C ALA A 495 -41.68 11.78 -83.34
N LEU A 496 -42.37 10.64 -83.41
CA LEU A 496 -42.59 9.74 -82.28
C LEU A 496 -41.28 9.10 -81.79
N LYS A 497 -40.42 8.63 -82.71
CA LYS A 497 -39.11 8.08 -82.36
C LYS A 497 -38.21 9.14 -81.71
N LYS A 498 -38.19 10.36 -82.24
CA LYS A 498 -37.45 11.47 -81.61
C LYS A 498 -38.03 11.83 -80.24
N LEU A 499 -39.36 11.89 -80.09
CA LEU A 499 -40.00 12.13 -78.79
C LEU A 499 -39.66 11.03 -77.77
N GLN A 500 -39.57 9.77 -78.20
CA GLN A 500 -39.13 8.66 -77.36
C GLN A 500 -37.64 8.76 -76.97
N GLU A 501 -36.77 9.18 -77.90
CA GLU A 501 -35.36 9.42 -77.63
C GLU A 501 -35.15 10.61 -76.69
N ASP A 502 -35.82 11.73 -76.94
CA ASP A 502 -35.79 12.94 -76.10
C ASP A 502 -36.34 12.66 -74.69
N THR A 503 -37.41 11.87 -74.54
CA THR A 503 -37.96 11.50 -73.22
C THR A 503 -37.08 10.50 -72.46
N GLN A 504 -36.43 9.56 -73.15
CA GLN A 504 -35.41 8.71 -72.52
C GLN A 504 -34.17 9.51 -72.10
N LEU A 505 -33.79 10.54 -72.87
CA LEU A 505 -32.70 11.45 -72.53
C LEU A 505 -33.05 12.35 -71.34
N THR A 506 -34.27 12.86 -71.22
CA THR A 506 -34.69 13.61 -70.02
C THR A 506 -34.77 12.72 -68.80
N GLN A 507 -35.30 11.49 -68.91
CA GLN A 507 -35.31 10.52 -67.79
C GLN A 507 -33.91 10.21 -67.28
N ARG A 508 -32.96 9.86 -68.16
CA ARG A 508 -31.56 9.58 -67.75
C ARG A 508 -30.84 10.79 -67.17
N ARG A 509 -31.17 12.00 -67.61
CA ARG A 509 -30.64 13.24 -67.02
C ARG A 509 -31.27 13.52 -65.66
N GLN A 510 -32.56 13.23 -65.50
CA GLN A 510 -33.27 13.42 -64.24
C GLN A 510 -32.74 12.46 -63.16
N THR A 511 -32.56 11.17 -63.46
CA THR A 511 -31.95 10.22 -62.50
C THR A 511 -30.52 10.62 -62.15
N LEU A 512 -29.71 11.04 -63.14
CA LEU A 512 -28.34 11.52 -62.88
C LEU A 512 -28.31 12.80 -62.03
N ILE A 513 -29.29 13.69 -62.18
CA ILE A 513 -29.44 14.88 -61.34
C ILE A 513 -29.84 14.49 -59.90
N GLU A 514 -30.71 13.49 -59.74
CA GLU A 514 -31.12 12.98 -58.44
C GLU A 514 -29.98 12.23 -57.72
N GLU A 515 -29.20 11.42 -58.46
CA GLU A 515 -27.97 10.77 -57.99
C GLU A 515 -26.93 11.81 -57.54
N LEU A 516 -26.61 12.81 -58.38
CA LEU A 516 -25.66 13.87 -58.04
C LEU A 516 -26.16 14.80 -56.91
N GLN A 517 -27.48 14.95 -56.73
CA GLN A 517 -28.06 15.67 -55.59
C GLN A 517 -27.92 14.87 -54.29
N LEU A 518 -28.07 13.54 -54.34
CA LEU A 518 -27.82 12.66 -53.20
C LEU A 518 -26.35 12.73 -52.79
N GLU A 519 -25.41 12.54 -53.73
CA GLU A 519 -23.97 12.65 -53.48
C GLU A 519 -23.59 14.02 -52.90
N LEU A 520 -24.15 15.12 -53.43
CA LEU A 520 -23.96 16.46 -52.88
C LEU A 520 -24.53 16.62 -51.46
N SER A 521 -25.59 15.90 -51.10
CA SER A 521 -26.15 15.95 -49.75
C SER A 521 -25.31 15.14 -48.75
N GLU A 522 -24.80 13.97 -49.16
CA GLU A 522 -23.89 13.15 -48.36
C GLU A 522 -22.55 13.87 -48.14
N MET A 523 -21.96 14.42 -49.21
CA MET A 523 -20.71 15.18 -49.12
C MET A 523 -20.84 16.45 -48.28
N LYS A 524 -22.01 17.11 -48.27
CA LYS A 524 -22.29 18.22 -47.34
C LYS A 524 -22.38 17.74 -45.90
N HIS A 525 -23.13 16.68 -45.62
CA HIS A 525 -23.23 16.13 -44.26
C HIS A 525 -21.86 15.65 -43.73
N ILE A 526 -21.02 15.07 -44.58
CA ILE A 526 -19.63 14.71 -44.25
C ILE A 526 -18.81 15.98 -43.98
N ALA A 527 -18.90 17.02 -44.80
CA ALA A 527 -18.19 18.27 -44.60
C ALA A 527 -18.63 18.98 -43.30
N GLU A 528 -19.94 19.07 -43.03
CA GLU A 528 -20.51 19.65 -41.81
C GLU A 528 -20.08 18.85 -40.56
N SER A 529 -20.06 17.51 -40.64
CA SER A 529 -19.56 16.64 -39.57
C SER A 529 -18.05 16.81 -39.34
N MET A 530 -17.25 16.90 -40.39
CA MET A 530 -15.81 17.18 -40.30
C MET A 530 -15.55 18.58 -39.74
N GLU A 531 -16.29 19.61 -40.16
CA GLU A 531 -16.16 20.98 -39.64
C GLU A 531 -16.57 21.06 -38.16
N ALA A 532 -17.61 20.34 -37.74
CA ALA A 532 -17.97 20.20 -36.33
C ALA A 532 -16.87 19.51 -35.51
N ASN A 533 -16.30 18.41 -36.01
CA ASN A 533 -15.18 17.73 -35.35
C ASN A 533 -13.93 18.61 -35.26
N VAL A 534 -13.60 19.37 -36.32
CA VAL A 534 -12.50 20.35 -36.32
C VAL A 534 -12.75 21.45 -35.29
N LYS A 535 -13.97 22.01 -35.21
CA LYS A 535 -14.33 23.01 -34.19
C LYS A 535 -14.22 22.46 -32.76
N ASN A 536 -14.70 21.23 -32.54
CA ASN A 536 -14.59 20.57 -31.24
C ASN A 536 -13.12 20.32 -30.84
N HIS A 537 -12.27 19.95 -31.80
CA HIS A 537 -10.86 19.64 -31.54
C HIS A 537 -9.97 20.89 -31.47
N ALA A 538 -10.36 21.98 -32.15
CA ALA A 538 -9.66 23.26 -32.09
C ALA A 538 -9.55 23.82 -30.66
N ILE A 539 -10.54 23.55 -29.80
CA ILE A 539 -10.52 23.92 -28.38
C ILE A 539 -9.29 23.30 -27.68
N PHE A 540 -9.03 22.01 -27.93
CA PHE A 540 -7.86 21.33 -27.37
C PHE A 540 -6.55 21.82 -27.98
N GLN A 541 -6.55 22.21 -29.26
CA GLN A 541 -5.38 22.84 -29.87
C GLN A 541 -5.08 24.19 -29.21
N THR A 542 -6.05 25.11 -29.11
CA THR A 542 -5.87 26.41 -28.46
C THR A 542 -5.47 26.28 -26.99
N PHE A 543 -5.98 25.26 -26.28
CA PHE A 543 -5.52 24.95 -24.94
C PHE A 543 -4.03 24.56 -24.92
N LEU A 544 -3.62 23.62 -25.77
CA LEU A 544 -2.24 23.15 -25.84
C LEU A 544 -1.26 24.22 -26.31
N ASP A 545 -1.63 25.06 -27.28
CA ASP A 545 -0.87 26.26 -27.67
C ASP A 545 -0.67 27.18 -26.45
N SER A 546 -1.73 27.46 -25.69
CA SER A 546 -1.65 28.29 -24.48
C SER A 546 -0.82 27.66 -23.33
N VAL A 547 -0.74 26.32 -23.27
CA VAL A 547 0.12 25.60 -22.32
C VAL A 547 1.59 25.67 -22.73
N VAL A 548 1.89 25.69 -24.04
CA VAL A 548 3.24 25.96 -24.58
C VAL A 548 3.64 27.41 -24.28
N GLU A 549 2.77 28.40 -24.55
CA GLU A 549 3.04 29.81 -24.22
C GLU A 549 3.29 30.02 -22.71
N ALA A 550 2.58 29.31 -21.84
CA ALA A 550 2.75 29.39 -20.39
C ALA A 550 3.99 28.64 -19.85
N ASN A 551 4.51 27.62 -20.54
CA ASN A 551 5.57 26.74 -20.02
C ASN A 551 6.76 26.62 -20.99
N GLN A 552 7.81 27.41 -20.75
CA GLN A 552 9.06 27.43 -21.52
C GLN A 552 9.84 26.08 -21.56
N GLU A 553 9.42 25.04 -20.82
CA GLU A 553 9.97 23.68 -20.96
C GLU A 553 9.55 22.98 -22.27
N PHE A 554 8.45 23.41 -22.91
CA PHE A 554 7.94 22.84 -24.16
C PHE A 554 8.09 23.89 -25.27
N SER A 555 8.68 23.50 -26.40
CA SER A 555 8.85 24.39 -27.56
C SER A 555 7.72 24.23 -28.58
N ASN A 556 6.98 23.13 -28.53
CA ASN A 556 5.92 22.78 -29.46
C ASN A 556 4.89 21.84 -28.81
N ILE A 557 3.65 21.78 -29.31
CA ILE A 557 2.61 20.84 -28.83
C ILE A 557 3.10 19.38 -28.90
N ASN A 558 3.89 19.04 -29.93
CA ASN A 558 4.49 17.71 -30.07
C ASN A 558 5.38 17.32 -28.88
N ASP A 559 6.04 18.27 -28.21
CA ASP A 559 6.89 17.97 -27.05
C ASP A 559 6.04 17.54 -25.85
N ILE A 560 4.86 18.17 -25.66
CA ILE A 560 3.86 17.79 -24.66
C ILE A 560 3.31 16.39 -24.99
N ILE A 561 3.01 16.11 -26.26
CA ILE A 561 2.51 14.79 -26.71
C ILE A 561 3.58 13.71 -26.46
N VAL A 562 4.85 13.94 -26.82
CA VAL A 562 5.95 13.00 -26.58
C VAL A 562 6.15 12.79 -25.07
N ARG A 563 6.16 13.85 -24.25
CA ARG A 563 6.24 13.77 -22.79
C ARG A 563 5.08 12.95 -22.20
N PHE A 564 3.86 13.15 -22.69
CA PHE A 564 2.68 12.37 -22.29
C PHE A 564 2.77 10.90 -22.70
N LEU A 565 3.20 10.59 -23.93
CA LEU A 565 3.40 9.22 -24.40
C LEU A 565 4.46 8.50 -23.57
N THR A 566 5.62 9.13 -23.33
CA THR A 566 6.65 8.54 -22.45
C THR A 566 6.16 8.31 -21.02
N LEU A 567 5.38 9.24 -20.45
CA LEU A 567 4.76 9.05 -19.12
C LEU A 567 3.72 7.92 -19.11
N MET A 568 3.00 7.71 -20.21
CA MET A 568 2.05 6.59 -20.35
C MET A 568 2.79 5.25 -20.50
N GLU A 569 3.87 5.19 -21.27
CA GLU A 569 4.75 4.02 -21.38
C GLU A 569 5.41 3.67 -20.04
N GLU A 570 5.96 4.67 -19.31
CA GLU A 570 6.51 4.47 -17.97
C GLU A 570 5.45 3.97 -16.98
N LYS A 571 4.22 4.49 -17.06
CA LYS A 571 3.09 4.06 -16.24
C LYS A 571 2.66 2.62 -16.56
N GLU A 572 2.60 2.23 -17.82
CA GLU A 572 2.32 0.83 -18.20
C GLU A 572 3.45 -0.11 -17.75
N LEU A 573 4.71 0.29 -17.92
CA LEU A 573 5.88 -0.46 -17.49
C LEU A 573 5.95 -0.61 -15.95
N LEU A 574 5.56 0.43 -15.21
CA LEU A 574 5.43 0.38 -13.75
C LEU A 574 4.27 -0.53 -13.32
N ALA A 575 3.12 -0.47 -13.99
CA ALA A 575 2.00 -1.38 -13.76
C ALA A 575 2.35 -2.84 -14.11
N GLY A 576 3.17 -3.05 -15.15
CA GLY A 576 3.76 -4.34 -15.50
C GLY A 576 4.65 -4.89 -14.37
N LYS A 577 5.62 -4.10 -13.90
CA LYS A 577 6.46 -4.44 -12.73
C LYS A 577 5.65 -4.67 -11.45
N GLN A 578 4.54 -3.96 -11.25
CA GLN A 578 3.64 -4.19 -10.12
C GLN A 578 2.92 -5.54 -10.21
N LYS A 579 2.43 -5.92 -11.40
CA LYS A 579 1.87 -7.27 -11.66
C LYS A 579 2.91 -8.37 -11.47
N GLU A 580 4.12 -8.17 -11.98
CA GLU A 580 5.25 -9.10 -11.81
C GLU A 580 5.62 -9.28 -10.33
N ASN A 581 5.76 -8.20 -9.57
CA ASN A 581 6.02 -8.26 -8.14
C ASN A 581 4.91 -8.98 -7.36
N MET A 582 3.63 -8.80 -7.72
CA MET A 582 2.54 -9.59 -7.12
C MET A 582 2.63 -11.07 -7.49
N LEU A 583 2.97 -11.40 -8.74
CA LEU A 583 3.15 -12.79 -9.18
C LEU A 583 4.31 -13.47 -8.42
N VAL A 584 5.44 -12.77 -8.25
CA VAL A 584 6.58 -13.25 -7.46
C VAL A 584 6.19 -13.45 -5.99
N LEU A 585 5.37 -12.57 -5.41
CA LEU A 585 4.89 -12.67 -4.03
C LEU A 585 3.90 -13.84 -3.85
N GLU A 586 2.98 -14.06 -4.79
CA GLU A 586 2.09 -15.24 -4.83
C GLU A 586 2.87 -16.55 -5.02
N ASN A 587 3.88 -16.55 -5.89
CA ASN A 587 4.77 -17.71 -6.09
C ASN A 587 5.61 -18.01 -4.83
N ALA A 588 6.10 -17.00 -4.12
CA ALA A 588 6.80 -17.16 -2.85
C ALA A 588 5.86 -17.69 -1.75
N LYS A 589 4.64 -17.13 -1.63
CA LYS A 589 3.59 -17.55 -0.71
C LYS A 589 3.16 -19.01 -0.92
N THR A 590 2.89 -19.40 -2.16
CA THR A 590 2.51 -20.79 -2.51
C THR A 590 3.67 -21.78 -2.32
N SER A 591 4.91 -21.38 -2.63
CA SER A 591 6.10 -22.18 -2.34
C SER A 591 6.32 -22.37 -0.84
N MET A 592 6.12 -21.32 -0.03
CA MET A 592 6.18 -21.42 1.43
C MET A 592 5.07 -22.32 2.00
N MET A 593 3.87 -22.29 1.43
CA MET A 593 2.76 -23.17 1.84
C MET A 593 3.06 -24.65 1.53
N LYS A 594 3.60 -24.97 0.34
CA LYS A 594 4.08 -26.32 0.01
C LYS A 594 5.17 -26.80 0.96
N LEU A 595 6.15 -25.94 1.28
CA LEU A 595 7.19 -26.26 2.26
C LEU A 595 6.61 -26.54 3.66
N ILE A 596 5.57 -25.80 4.08
CA ILE A 596 4.88 -26.07 5.35
C ILE A 596 4.18 -27.44 5.32
N GLU A 597 3.48 -27.78 4.23
CA GLU A 597 2.84 -29.08 4.04
C GLU A 597 3.86 -30.24 4.05
N GLU A 598 4.97 -30.11 3.31
CA GLU A 598 6.09 -31.06 3.33
C GLU A 598 6.68 -31.23 4.73
N LYS A 599 6.97 -30.14 5.46
CA LYS A 599 7.51 -30.23 6.82
C LYS A 599 6.50 -30.82 7.80
N ASN A 600 5.20 -30.54 7.66
CA ASN A 600 4.16 -31.18 8.47
C ASN A 600 4.11 -32.70 8.23
N PHE A 601 4.27 -33.15 6.98
CA PHE A 601 4.37 -34.59 6.67
C PHE A 601 5.62 -35.23 7.27
N VAL A 602 6.77 -34.55 7.23
CA VAL A 602 8.01 -35.00 7.90
C VAL A 602 7.83 -35.07 9.42
N ILE A 603 7.18 -34.08 10.04
CA ILE A 603 6.87 -34.09 11.48
C ILE A 603 5.97 -35.26 11.84
N MET A 604 4.94 -35.56 11.04
CA MET A 604 4.09 -36.74 11.24
C MET A 604 4.90 -38.05 11.12
N GLY A 605 5.80 -38.14 10.15
CA GLY A 605 6.73 -39.27 10.00
C GLY A 605 7.65 -39.46 11.21
N LEU A 606 8.23 -38.37 11.73
CA LEU A 606 9.07 -38.37 12.92
C LEU A 606 8.28 -38.73 14.19
N ASN A 607 7.06 -38.24 14.35
CA ASN A 607 6.18 -38.60 15.48
C ASN A 607 5.85 -40.10 15.48
N ASN A 608 5.58 -40.68 14.30
CA ASN A 608 5.38 -42.13 14.16
C ASN A 608 6.66 -42.93 14.47
N GLN A 609 7.84 -42.41 14.11
CA GLN A 609 9.12 -43.03 14.50
C GLN A 609 9.36 -42.94 16.02
N ILE A 610 9.04 -41.81 16.65
CA ILE A 610 9.16 -41.62 18.10
C ILE A 610 8.27 -42.61 18.84
N ALA A 611 7.00 -42.76 18.45
CA ALA A 611 6.08 -43.74 19.04
C ALA A 611 6.58 -45.19 18.88
N ASN A 612 7.13 -45.54 17.72
CA ASN A 612 7.73 -46.86 17.46
C ASN A 612 8.98 -47.09 18.33
N LEU A 613 9.83 -46.08 18.51
CA LEU A 613 11.01 -46.13 19.38
C LEU A 613 10.64 -46.22 20.87
N GLN A 614 9.59 -45.53 21.31
CA GLN A 614 9.05 -45.65 22.67
C GLN A 614 8.53 -47.06 22.93
N ALA A 615 7.67 -47.59 22.05
CA ALA A 615 7.16 -48.96 22.17
C ALA A 615 8.30 -50.00 22.16
N ARG A 616 9.35 -49.80 21.35
CA ARG A 616 10.56 -50.66 21.37
C ARG A 616 11.34 -50.56 22.67
N PHE A 617 11.50 -49.34 23.21
CA PHE A 617 12.17 -49.11 24.49
C PHE A 617 11.42 -49.75 25.65
N GLU A 618 10.10 -49.59 25.70
CA GLU A 618 9.22 -50.21 26.71
C GLU A 618 9.30 -51.74 26.65
N ASN A 619 9.20 -52.33 25.46
CA ASN A 619 9.36 -53.78 25.26
C ASN A 619 10.78 -54.28 25.65
N ALA A 620 11.82 -53.50 25.38
CA ALA A 620 13.19 -53.84 25.80
C ALA A 620 13.37 -53.72 27.32
N ASN A 621 12.74 -52.73 27.95
CA ASN A 621 12.77 -52.51 29.40
C ASN A 621 12.01 -53.62 30.16
N ILE A 622 10.86 -54.06 29.65
CA ILE A 622 10.13 -55.24 30.19
C ILE A 622 11.04 -56.47 30.15
N LYS A 623 11.68 -56.77 29.00
CA LYS A 623 12.61 -57.90 28.87
C LYS A 623 13.86 -57.77 29.74
N ALA A 624 14.33 -56.55 29.98
CA ALA A 624 15.43 -56.32 30.91
C ALA A 624 15.02 -56.70 32.34
N LEU A 625 13.83 -56.28 32.80
CA LEU A 625 13.28 -56.64 34.11
C LEU A 625 13.01 -58.14 34.25
N GLU A 626 12.46 -58.80 33.22
CA GLU A 626 12.32 -60.27 33.16
C GLU A 626 13.68 -60.97 33.32
N SER A 627 14.71 -60.46 32.64
CA SER A 627 16.07 -61.02 32.71
C SER A 627 16.74 -60.76 34.07
N GLU A 628 16.47 -59.61 34.70
CA GLU A 628 16.94 -59.31 36.06
C GLU A 628 16.27 -60.25 37.07
N GLU A 629 14.97 -60.47 36.97
CA GLU A 629 14.27 -61.42 37.83
C GLU A 629 14.88 -62.83 37.69
N LEU A 630 15.05 -63.33 36.47
CA LEU A 630 15.71 -64.62 36.22
C LEU A 630 17.14 -64.68 36.80
N VAL A 631 17.92 -63.60 36.71
CA VAL A 631 19.25 -63.51 37.34
C VAL A 631 19.14 -63.55 38.87
N THR A 632 18.15 -62.91 39.49
CA THR A 632 17.94 -63.03 40.95
C THR A 632 17.50 -64.45 41.34
N GLN A 633 16.64 -65.12 40.57
CA GLN A 633 16.25 -66.51 40.79
C GLN A 633 17.46 -67.45 40.70
N ILE A 634 18.30 -67.31 39.67
CA ILE A 634 19.54 -68.08 39.48
C ILE A 634 20.53 -67.81 40.64
N LYS A 635 20.71 -66.55 41.04
CA LYS A 635 21.53 -66.17 42.20
C LYS A 635 21.04 -66.85 43.49
N ASN A 636 19.74 -66.80 43.75
CA ASN A 636 19.12 -67.42 44.92
C ASN A 636 19.25 -68.95 44.91
N HIS A 637 19.19 -69.60 43.75
CA HIS A 637 19.46 -71.02 43.60
C HIS A 637 20.95 -71.37 43.80
N ALA A 638 21.87 -70.58 43.23
CA ALA A 638 23.30 -70.77 43.38
C ALA A 638 23.77 -70.64 44.84
N VAL A 639 23.21 -69.68 45.60
CA VAL A 639 23.48 -69.54 47.05
C VAL A 639 23.02 -70.77 47.83
N LYS A 640 21.85 -71.35 47.51
CA LYS A 640 21.39 -72.61 48.13
C LYS A 640 22.33 -73.78 47.83
N GLN A 641 22.70 -73.96 46.56
CA GLN A 641 23.62 -75.03 46.14
C GLN A 641 25.02 -74.86 46.75
N LEU A 642 25.52 -73.64 46.93
CA LEU A 642 26.78 -73.39 47.64
C LEU A 642 26.70 -73.80 49.12
N GLY A 643 25.60 -73.51 49.79
CA GLY A 643 25.34 -73.96 51.17
C GLY A 643 25.28 -75.48 51.32
N GLU A 644 24.65 -76.18 50.36
CA GLU A 644 24.69 -77.66 50.29
C GLU A 644 26.12 -78.18 50.14
N ILE A 645 26.90 -77.59 49.22
CA ILE A 645 28.30 -77.94 49.00
C ILE A 645 29.13 -77.75 50.27
N ASP A 646 29.03 -76.61 50.96
CA ASP A 646 29.84 -76.33 52.15
C ASP A 646 29.43 -77.18 53.37
N SER A 647 28.16 -77.61 53.45
CA SER A 647 27.71 -78.65 54.39
C SER A 647 28.37 -80.01 54.10
N VAL A 648 28.43 -80.42 52.82
CA VAL A 648 29.11 -81.65 52.40
C VAL A 648 30.63 -81.58 52.63
N LYS A 649 31.28 -80.44 52.32
CA LYS A 649 32.70 -80.22 52.63
C LYS A 649 32.96 -80.36 54.14
N SER A 650 32.15 -79.70 54.96
CA SER A 650 32.27 -79.75 56.43
C SER A 650 32.07 -81.18 56.95
N SER A 651 31.18 -81.96 56.33
CA SER A 651 30.92 -83.37 56.65
C SER A 651 32.09 -84.28 56.29
N ILE A 652 32.73 -84.08 55.13
CA ILE A 652 33.94 -84.80 54.71
C ILE A 652 35.13 -84.46 55.63
N TRP A 653 35.35 -83.18 55.91
CA TRP A 653 36.36 -82.71 56.86
C TRP A 653 36.21 -83.38 58.24
N ASN A 654 34.99 -83.40 58.78
CA ASN A 654 34.69 -84.03 60.06
C ASN A 654 34.95 -85.55 60.07
N VAL A 655 34.80 -86.24 58.93
CA VAL A 655 35.17 -87.67 58.81
C VAL A 655 36.69 -87.85 58.69
N TYR A 656 37.38 -87.01 57.91
CA TYR A 656 38.84 -87.05 57.78
C TYR A 656 39.54 -86.79 59.13
N VAL A 657 39.13 -85.75 59.86
CA VAL A 657 39.67 -85.42 61.20
C VAL A 657 39.46 -86.57 62.18
N HIS A 658 38.29 -87.21 62.17
CA HIS A 658 38.02 -88.39 63.00
C HIS A 658 38.95 -89.56 62.66
N MET A 659 39.17 -89.85 61.38
CA MET A 659 40.07 -90.93 60.95
C MET A 659 41.55 -90.67 61.26
N ALA A 660 42.03 -89.43 61.05
CA ALA A 660 43.39 -89.05 61.38
C ALA A 660 43.64 -89.24 62.89
N THR A 661 42.73 -88.74 63.72
CA THR A 661 42.77 -88.86 65.18
C THR A 661 42.68 -90.32 65.64
N SER A 662 41.77 -91.11 65.06
CA SER A 662 41.59 -92.56 65.34
C SER A 662 42.86 -93.38 65.05
N LYS A 663 43.66 -92.95 64.07
CA LYS A 663 44.98 -93.54 63.75
C LYS A 663 46.17 -92.92 64.50
N LYS A 664 45.97 -91.87 65.30
CA LYS A 664 47.04 -91.01 65.84
C LYS A 664 47.94 -90.38 64.76
N HIS A 665 47.42 -90.17 63.55
CA HIS A 665 48.14 -89.44 62.50
C HIS A 665 47.91 -87.93 62.70
N PRO A 666 48.94 -87.07 62.53
CA PRO A 666 48.75 -85.62 62.56
C PRO A 666 47.87 -85.18 61.39
N ILE A 667 46.99 -84.20 61.65
CA ILE A 667 46.09 -83.60 60.65
C ILE A 667 46.93 -82.72 59.72
N LYS A 668 47.32 -83.26 58.55
CA LYS A 668 48.23 -82.60 57.60
C LYS A 668 47.54 -82.00 56.36
N ILE A 669 46.46 -82.62 55.90
CA ILE A 669 45.66 -82.13 54.76
C ILE A 669 44.84 -80.92 55.22
N LYS A 670 44.76 -79.88 54.37
CA LYS A 670 43.99 -78.65 54.64
C LYS A 670 42.47 -78.90 54.62
N LYS A 671 41.70 -77.93 55.11
CA LYS A 671 40.23 -78.01 55.16
C LYS A 671 39.57 -77.87 53.78
N GLU A 672 40.26 -77.17 52.88
CA GLU A 672 39.81 -76.85 51.52
C GLU A 672 40.07 -78.00 50.54
N ASP A 673 41.08 -78.83 50.78
CA ASP A 673 41.53 -79.92 49.89
C ASP A 673 40.67 -81.20 50.07
N VAL A 674 39.39 -81.09 49.74
CA VAL A 674 38.36 -82.15 49.86
C VAL A 674 38.77 -83.44 49.14
N GLU A 675 39.47 -83.34 48.01
CA GLU A 675 39.88 -84.53 47.25
C GLU A 675 40.96 -85.33 47.99
N GLU A 676 42.01 -84.68 48.51
CA GLU A 676 43.02 -85.37 49.32
C GLU A 676 42.41 -85.97 50.60
N GLN A 677 41.51 -85.24 51.27
CA GLN A 677 40.75 -85.76 52.41
C GLN A 677 40.01 -87.05 52.02
N MET A 678 39.31 -87.04 50.89
CA MET A 678 38.54 -88.18 50.39
C MET A 678 39.46 -89.36 49.96
N MET A 679 40.62 -89.08 49.36
CA MET A 679 41.62 -90.10 49.06
C MET A 679 42.19 -90.73 50.33
N TYR A 680 42.47 -89.95 51.37
CA TYR A 680 42.90 -90.46 52.68
C TYR A 680 41.81 -91.30 53.33
N ILE A 681 40.56 -90.82 53.33
CA ILE A 681 39.38 -91.56 53.81
C ILE A 681 39.25 -92.92 53.11
N ASN A 682 39.39 -92.96 51.78
CA ASN A 682 39.28 -94.20 51.02
C ASN A 682 40.48 -95.13 51.23
N ARG A 683 41.72 -94.62 51.23
CA ARG A 683 42.94 -95.42 51.51
C ARG A 683 42.82 -96.10 52.88
N THR A 684 42.53 -95.34 53.93
CA THR A 684 42.35 -95.88 55.28
C THR A 684 41.16 -96.85 55.39
N LEU A 685 40.04 -96.62 54.70
CA LEU A 685 38.95 -97.59 54.55
C LEU A 685 39.40 -98.92 53.93
N THR A 686 40.22 -98.89 52.87
CA THR A 686 40.73 -100.14 52.26
C THR A 686 41.68 -100.90 53.18
N GLU A 687 42.50 -100.20 53.97
CA GLU A 687 43.36 -100.81 54.99
C GLU A 687 42.56 -101.44 56.12
N LEU A 688 41.60 -100.72 56.70
CA LEU A 688 40.67 -101.24 57.72
C LEU A 688 39.93 -102.48 57.20
N SER A 689 39.56 -102.49 55.90
CA SER A 689 38.95 -103.65 55.24
C SER A 689 39.92 -104.82 55.03
N LYS A 690 41.19 -104.56 54.66
CA LYS A 690 42.25 -105.60 54.57
C LYS A 690 42.47 -106.25 55.95
N VAL A 691 42.59 -105.45 57.00
CA VAL A 691 42.73 -105.92 58.39
C VAL A 691 41.50 -106.76 58.79
N ASN A 692 40.27 -106.30 58.54
CA ASN A 692 39.07 -107.08 58.86
C ASN A 692 38.92 -108.37 58.02
N LYS A 693 39.38 -108.39 56.76
CA LYS A 693 39.46 -109.64 55.97
C LYS A 693 40.47 -110.63 56.56
N LEU A 694 41.61 -110.16 57.07
CA LEU A 694 42.58 -110.99 57.80
C LEU A 694 42.02 -111.51 59.13
N ILE A 695 41.29 -110.67 59.87
CA ILE A 695 40.58 -111.06 61.10
C ILE A 695 39.56 -112.15 60.83
N LYS A 696 38.70 -111.98 59.81
CA LYS A 696 37.74 -113.02 59.41
C LYS A 696 38.43 -114.32 59.01
N LYS A 697 39.54 -114.26 58.25
CA LYS A 697 40.35 -115.45 57.92
C LYS A 697 40.99 -116.12 59.14
N LYS A 698 41.39 -115.38 60.17
CA LYS A 698 41.83 -115.94 61.46
C LYS A 698 40.66 -116.57 62.23
N ALA A 699 39.50 -115.90 62.30
CA ALA A 699 38.32 -116.41 62.98
C ALA A 699 37.75 -117.70 62.34
N THR A 700 37.90 -117.89 61.02
CA THR A 700 37.57 -119.16 60.35
C THR A 700 38.65 -120.24 60.55
N LYS A 701 39.90 -119.87 60.83
CA LYS A 701 40.99 -120.82 61.14
C LYS A 701 41.08 -121.21 62.62
N GLY A 702 40.37 -120.52 63.51
CA GLY A 702 40.17 -120.90 64.91
C GLY A 702 38.83 -121.59 65.16
N LYS A 703 38.32 -122.34 64.16
CA LYS A 703 37.08 -123.12 64.18
C LYS A 703 37.24 -124.48 63.47
N GLN A 704 38.46 -124.99 63.44
CA GLN A 704 38.84 -126.38 63.15
C GLN A 704 39.77 -126.82 64.29
#